data_AF-A0A847WSN3-F1
#
_entry.id   AF-A0A847WSN3-F1
#
_cell.length_a   1.000
_cell.length_b   1.000
_cell.length_c   1.000
_cell.angle_alpha   90.00
_cell.angle_beta   90.00
_cell.angle_gamma   90.00
#
_symmetry.space_group_name_H-M   'P 1'
#
loop_
_entity.id
_entity.type
_entity.pdbx_description
1 polymer ?
#
loop_
_entity_poly.entity_id
_entity_poly.type
_entity_poly.pdbx_seq_one_letter_code
_entity_poly.pdbx_strand_id
1 'polypeptide(L)'
;MREIKKILFGSLLLILFCMGPITIQAESLFEESESNSLIDEVAVHQSLVDSQIELDEHAEGETVIKESESEKKNTLDREATKEKDESQELDESKTVYADQPEEGYIEDISEPEINQSKSETVGNEVTLKDGDQDISKVEEEAIQQSAFSLNEAPSVFQNGDRYPTISNLKVKLNRVGFSGITVTDYFGDYMEARVKEFQKYFGISVNGRLDHPTIQKLNEVYNSPFQLDRRHNDIKDIKRKLNQLGFSGITVTTFYGQYMESKVKEFQRAYGLRVNGIVDEVTLSKLNTEASKTNFRLGDQHPNILGIKVKLNAVGFSGILVTDYYGDYTESRVEDFQRYYGLSVTGRTDNVTIQKLDEVYYSPFQLNQRHDDISGIKRKLNQLGFGGITVTTLYGEYMERKVLEFQKSQGLVENGIIDEVTLNKLEELTSITVLQKGNRHPAISEFKVKLNRVGFSGILVTDYFGDYTEDRIKEFQAYYEIPVTGKIDARTSLKLDEVYYNPFQLDNRHHEINEIKHNLNLFGYGRIVVTSLYGSYMEGQVKLFQRDHGLVVNGIVDEVTYNKINDIADEKVVKIFLDPGHGGRDPGGQGYGLNEKDVVLDIALKLADNLQKQYLYVDLKMSRDTDRFIELEDRSKMANDWEADFFLSIHTNAHNGTASGFETFIHSGNISKETRDRQLTIHNYIMNNLSGIDRGKKRANFSVLRNTSMPALLVEYLFIDNYAENLLLRSSSYRSYLAQITTEAIAESFGLERR
;
A
#
# COMPACT_ATOMS: atom_id res chain seq x y z
N MET A 1 -65.79 21.99 40.56
CA MET A 1 -66.65 22.66 41.57
C MET A 1 -65.74 23.33 42.59
N ARG A 2 -65.92 24.65 42.86
CA ARG A 2 -65.25 25.45 43.93
C ARG A 2 -63.71 25.59 43.82
N GLU A 3 -63.05 26.73 44.09
CA GLU A 3 -63.43 28.11 44.47
C GLU A 3 -62.34 29.14 44.01
N ILE A 4 -62.69 30.32 43.45
CA ILE A 4 -62.59 31.71 44.02
C ILE A 4 -61.13 32.20 44.28
N LYS A 5 -60.58 33.30 43.71
CA LYS A 5 -60.87 34.78 43.73
C LYS A 5 -59.94 35.46 42.66
N LYS A 6 -60.28 36.42 41.78
CA LYS A 6 -60.54 37.90 41.95
C LYS A 6 -59.44 38.63 42.78
N ILE A 7 -58.85 39.80 42.44
CA ILE A 7 -59.24 40.91 41.51
C ILE A 7 -58.11 42.00 41.38
N LEU A 8 -58.07 42.80 40.28
CA LEU A 8 -57.36 44.13 40.05
C LEU A 8 -55.82 44.20 40.34
N PHE A 9 -54.96 45.13 39.86
CA PHE A 9 -54.91 46.26 38.89
C PHE A 9 -53.41 46.35 38.44
N GLY A 10 -52.97 47.01 37.35
CA GLY A 10 -53.68 47.66 36.23
C GLY A 10 -53.44 49.18 36.09
N SER A 11 -52.34 49.63 35.44
CA SER A 11 -52.19 51.00 34.90
C SER A 11 -51.13 51.12 33.80
N LEU A 12 -51.45 51.98 32.82
CA LEU A 12 -50.75 52.24 31.56
C LEU A 12 -50.08 53.63 31.63
N LEU A 13 -48.92 53.85 30.99
CA LEU A 13 -48.53 55.19 30.56
C LEU A 13 -47.88 55.15 29.17
N LEU A 14 -48.24 56.13 28.35
CA LEU A 14 -48.03 56.14 26.90
C LEU A 14 -47.64 57.56 26.47
N ILE A 15 -46.48 57.73 25.83
CA ILE A 15 -46.09 58.96 25.12
C ILE A 15 -45.36 58.58 23.82
N LEU A 16 -45.87 59.08 22.69
CA LEU A 16 -45.22 59.08 21.37
C LEU A 16 -44.37 60.35 21.21
N PHE A 17 -43.29 60.33 20.41
CA PHE A 17 -43.25 60.95 19.06
C PHE A 17 -41.85 60.90 18.38
N CYS A 18 -41.84 60.64 17.06
CA CYS A 18 -40.87 61.05 15.99
C CYS A 18 -39.33 61.09 16.27
N MET A 19 -38.46 60.51 15.43
CA MET A 19 -38.25 60.82 14.00
C MET A 19 -37.56 59.68 13.19
N GLY A 20 -37.34 59.90 11.89
CA GLY A 20 -37.00 58.91 10.86
C GLY A 20 -35.55 58.43 10.73
N PRO A 21 -35.21 57.75 9.62
CA PRO A 21 -34.14 56.76 9.56
C PRO A 21 -32.75 57.32 9.20
N ILE A 22 -31.70 56.60 9.60
CA ILE A 22 -30.32 56.83 9.16
C ILE A 22 -29.84 55.59 8.39
N THR A 23 -29.76 55.74 7.07
CA THR A 23 -28.91 54.92 6.19
C THR A 23 -27.45 55.28 6.40
N ILE A 24 -26.55 54.29 6.47
CA ILE A 24 -25.10 54.48 6.27
C ILE A 24 -24.65 53.51 5.17
N GLN A 25 -24.06 54.08 4.12
CA GLN A 25 -23.41 53.36 3.02
C GLN A 25 -22.12 52.68 3.49
N ALA A 26 -21.78 51.58 2.82
CA ALA A 26 -20.45 51.00 2.87
C ALA A 26 -19.69 51.34 1.58
N GLU A 27 -18.55 52.03 1.72
CA GLU A 27 -17.50 52.25 0.72
C GLU A 27 -16.18 52.26 1.53
N SER A 28 -15.37 51.20 1.48
CA SER A 28 -14.33 50.93 0.47
C SER A 28 -13.09 51.82 0.62
N LEU A 29 -12.02 51.26 1.21
CA LEU A 29 -10.62 51.68 1.01
C LEU A 29 -9.70 50.51 1.41
N PHE A 30 -9.19 49.78 0.42
CA PHE A 30 -7.99 48.92 0.54
C PHE A 30 -7.41 48.63 -0.85
N GLU A 31 -6.61 49.57 -1.33
CA GLU A 31 -5.38 49.35 -2.10
C GLU A 31 -4.24 49.73 -1.11
N GLU A 32 -3.05 49.15 -1.09
CA GLU A 32 -2.20 48.76 -2.22
C GLU A 32 -1.24 47.61 -1.85
N SER A 33 -0.63 47.07 -2.89
CA SER A 33 0.46 46.10 -3.01
C SER A 33 1.67 46.18 -2.05
N GLU A 34 2.40 45.07 -1.90
CA GLU A 34 3.79 44.99 -2.41
C GLU A 34 4.34 43.55 -2.51
N SER A 35 5.56 43.40 -3.06
CA SER A 35 6.10 42.15 -3.63
C SER A 35 7.53 41.84 -3.16
N ASN A 36 7.89 40.55 -3.17
CA ASN A 36 9.26 39.96 -3.25
C ASN A 36 10.47 40.76 -2.72
N SER A 37 11.21 40.16 -1.78
CA SER A 37 12.54 39.57 -2.10
C SER A 37 13.15 38.78 -0.92
N LEU A 38 14.03 37.82 -1.27
CA LEU A 38 14.87 37.05 -0.34
C LEU A 38 16.08 37.86 0.14
N ILE A 39 16.69 37.47 1.28
CA ILE A 39 18.14 37.27 1.47
C ILE A 39 18.39 36.58 2.84
N ASP A 40 19.46 35.79 2.92
CA ASP A 40 19.96 35.09 4.11
C ASP A 40 20.35 36.03 5.28
N GLU A 41 20.40 35.49 6.52
CA GLU A 41 21.69 35.43 7.25
C GLU A 41 21.67 34.52 8.51
N VAL A 42 22.88 34.18 8.98
CA VAL A 42 23.17 33.20 10.04
C VAL A 42 23.76 33.90 11.27
N ALA A 43 23.32 33.52 12.47
CA ALA A 43 24.03 33.73 13.74
C ALA A 43 23.64 32.58 14.69
N VAL A 44 24.51 31.71 15.23
CA VAL A 44 25.79 31.90 15.94
C VAL A 44 25.64 32.82 17.16
N HIS A 45 25.63 32.22 18.35
CA HIS A 45 25.97 32.91 19.58
C HIS A 45 26.93 32.05 20.40
N GLN A 46 28.03 32.66 20.85
CA GLN A 46 29.15 31.99 21.51
C GLN A 46 29.35 32.55 22.92
N SER A 47 29.64 31.65 23.86
CA SER A 47 30.32 31.84 25.16
C SER A 47 30.13 33.12 26.00
N LEU A 48 29.86 32.93 27.30
CA LEU A 48 30.70 33.52 28.35
C LEU A 48 31.09 32.46 29.38
N VAL A 49 32.22 32.67 30.04
CA VAL A 49 32.95 31.75 30.93
C VAL A 49 33.26 32.47 32.24
N ASP A 50 33.23 31.74 33.36
CA ASP A 50 34.15 31.81 34.53
C ASP A 50 33.64 30.79 35.57
N SER A 51 34.40 29.77 36.02
CA SER A 51 35.63 29.77 36.86
C SER A 51 35.34 30.22 38.32
N GLN A 52 35.78 29.54 39.40
CA GLN A 52 36.66 28.37 39.58
C GLN A 52 36.59 27.82 41.05
N ILE A 53 36.98 26.54 41.25
CA ILE A 53 37.72 25.95 42.41
C ILE A 53 37.16 26.08 43.86
N GLU A 54 36.93 24.94 44.52
CA GLU A 54 37.76 24.46 45.66
C GLU A 54 37.66 22.93 45.83
N LEU A 55 38.69 22.33 46.47
CA LEU A 55 38.90 20.89 46.68
C LEU A 55 38.92 20.58 48.19
N ASP A 56 39.02 19.27 48.49
CA ASP A 56 39.32 18.61 49.78
C ASP A 56 38.14 17.87 50.41
N GLU A 57 38.28 16.73 51.09
CA GLU A 57 39.22 15.60 51.07
C GLU A 57 38.65 14.59 52.11
N HIS A 58 39.03 13.31 52.01
CA HIS A 58 39.07 12.31 53.11
C HIS A 58 37.83 11.70 53.82
N ALA A 59 37.87 10.36 53.79
CA ALA A 59 37.85 9.41 54.92
C ALA A 59 36.57 8.62 55.28
N GLU A 60 36.62 7.32 54.92
CA GLU A 60 36.48 6.12 55.77
C GLU A 60 35.46 6.05 56.93
N GLY A 61 34.74 4.93 56.99
CA GLY A 61 33.95 4.51 58.14
C GLY A 61 33.20 3.20 57.91
N GLU A 62 33.82 2.06 58.26
CA GLU A 62 33.16 0.74 58.26
C GLU A 62 32.02 0.65 59.29
N THR A 63 31.04 -0.23 59.08
CA THR A 63 30.69 -1.27 60.07
C THR A 63 29.72 -2.34 59.53
N VAL A 64 29.93 -3.59 59.95
CA VAL A 64 29.11 -4.77 59.62
C VAL A 64 28.60 -5.42 60.91
N ILE A 65 27.28 -5.54 61.09
CA ILE A 65 26.61 -6.52 61.99
C ILE A 65 25.25 -6.88 61.33
N LYS A 66 25.03 -8.06 60.74
CA LYS A 66 24.78 -9.43 61.28
C LYS A 66 23.38 -9.69 61.88
N GLU A 67 22.71 -10.70 61.31
CA GLU A 67 21.79 -11.70 61.91
C GLU A 67 20.59 -11.20 62.75
N SER A 68 19.35 -11.63 62.44
CA SER A 68 18.85 -12.92 62.96
C SER A 68 17.47 -13.32 62.38
N GLU A 69 17.10 -14.58 62.63
CA GLU A 69 15.98 -15.33 62.05
C GLU A 69 14.64 -15.08 62.79
N SER A 70 13.49 -15.38 62.15
CA SER A 70 12.72 -16.59 62.51
C SER A 70 11.34 -16.72 61.84
N GLU A 71 11.03 -17.99 61.61
CA GLU A 71 9.85 -18.64 61.04
C GLU A 71 8.45 -18.14 61.45
N LYS A 72 7.47 -18.35 60.55
CA LYS A 72 6.40 -19.32 60.83
C LYS A 72 5.66 -19.83 59.58
N LYS A 73 5.45 -21.15 59.56
CA LYS A 73 4.64 -21.87 58.56
C LYS A 73 3.14 -21.55 58.70
N ASN A 74 2.40 -21.63 57.59
CA ASN A 74 1.23 -22.50 57.57
C ASN A 74 0.98 -23.08 56.17
N THR A 75 0.27 -24.20 56.11
CA THR A 75 0.20 -25.12 54.95
C THR A 75 -1.23 -25.34 54.45
N LEU A 76 -1.35 -25.72 53.17
CA LEU A 76 -2.52 -26.32 52.49
C LEU A 76 -3.67 -25.30 52.26
N ASP A 77 -4.28 -25.23 51.07
CA ASP A 77 -4.96 -26.37 50.47
C ASP A 77 -4.85 -26.52 48.93
N ARG A 78 -5.35 -27.64 48.42
CA ARG A 78 -5.46 -27.97 47.00
C ARG A 78 -6.77 -27.47 46.42
N GLU A 79 -6.76 -27.06 45.14
CA GLU A 79 -7.78 -27.55 44.21
C GLU A 79 -7.26 -27.54 42.77
N ALA A 80 -7.73 -28.50 41.97
CA ALA A 80 -7.29 -28.70 40.59
C ALA A 80 -8.52 -28.88 39.70
N THR A 81 -8.72 -27.95 38.77
CA THR A 81 -9.71 -28.09 37.70
C THR A 81 -9.03 -28.48 36.41
N LYS A 82 -9.34 -29.70 35.94
CA LYS A 82 -9.13 -30.10 34.56
C LYS A 82 -10.38 -29.72 33.79
N GLU A 83 -10.24 -28.90 32.75
CA GLU A 83 -11.19 -28.89 31.66
C GLU A 83 -10.54 -29.59 30.46
N LYS A 84 -11.07 -30.79 30.17
CA LYS A 84 -11.13 -31.26 28.79
C LYS A 84 -12.36 -30.61 28.19
N ASP A 85 -12.31 -30.21 26.93
CA ASP A 85 -13.47 -30.40 26.09
C ASP A 85 -13.07 -30.88 24.70
N GLU A 86 -14.00 -31.57 24.04
CA GLU A 86 -13.78 -32.31 22.81
C GLU A 86 -14.42 -31.57 21.62
N SER A 87 -13.75 -31.57 20.46
CA SER A 87 -14.45 -31.42 19.18
C SER A 87 -13.67 -32.13 18.09
N GLN A 88 -14.15 -33.30 17.68
CA GLN A 88 -13.86 -33.82 16.35
C GLN A 88 -14.88 -33.22 15.39
N GLU A 89 -14.43 -32.67 14.26
CA GLU A 89 -15.17 -32.83 13.01
C GLU A 89 -14.20 -32.96 11.83
N LEU A 90 -14.67 -33.58 10.75
CA LEU A 90 -13.89 -34.14 9.65
C LEU A 90 -14.11 -33.37 8.36
N ASP A 91 -13.06 -33.31 7.52
CA ASP A 91 -13.08 -33.03 6.07
C ASP A 91 -13.62 -31.63 5.62
N GLU A 92 -13.23 -31.08 4.48
CA GLU A 92 -12.43 -31.61 3.36
C GLU A 92 -11.65 -30.47 2.63
N SER A 93 -10.84 -30.83 1.63
CA SER A 93 -10.13 -29.98 0.66
C SER A 93 -8.81 -29.29 1.10
N LYS A 94 -7.71 -29.96 0.74
CA LYS A 94 -6.34 -29.42 0.72
C LYS A 94 -6.09 -28.68 -0.60
N THR A 95 -5.19 -27.68 -0.60
CA THR A 95 -3.82 -27.85 -1.15
C THR A 95 -2.96 -26.62 -0.85
N VAL A 96 -1.91 -26.82 -0.05
CA VAL A 96 -0.75 -25.92 0.08
C VAL A 96 0.49 -26.73 -0.31
N TYR A 97 1.34 -26.17 -1.15
CA TYR A 97 2.64 -26.74 -1.49
C TYR A 97 3.65 -26.47 -0.36
N ALA A 98 4.32 -27.52 0.12
CA ALA A 98 5.53 -27.40 0.93
C ALA A 98 6.48 -28.57 0.59
N ASP A 99 7.64 -28.23 0.04
CA ASP A 99 8.75 -29.16 -0.24
C ASP A 99 9.45 -29.61 1.05
N GLN A 100 9.84 -30.87 1.12
CA GLN A 100 11.19 -31.34 1.52
C GLN A 100 11.34 -32.81 1.03
N PRO A 101 12.57 -33.30 0.78
CA PRO A 101 12.80 -34.33 -0.23
C PRO A 101 12.83 -35.78 0.29
N GLU A 102 12.36 -36.71 -0.55
CA GLU A 102 12.74 -38.14 -0.47
C GLU A 102 13.49 -38.58 -1.72
N GLU A 103 14.48 -39.46 -1.53
CA GLU A 103 15.27 -40.05 -2.60
C GLU A 103 14.45 -41.11 -3.35
N GLY A 104 14.16 -40.88 -4.63
CA GLY A 104 13.48 -41.83 -5.51
C GLY A 104 14.17 -41.90 -6.87
N TYR A 105 14.63 -43.09 -7.26
CA TYR A 105 15.06 -43.37 -8.63
C TYR A 105 13.84 -43.29 -9.56
N ILE A 106 13.90 -42.47 -10.61
CA ILE A 106 12.92 -42.44 -11.70
C ILE A 106 13.67 -42.48 -13.03
N GLU A 107 13.19 -43.32 -13.93
CA GLU A 107 13.75 -43.58 -15.27
C GLU A 107 13.55 -42.41 -16.25
N ASP A 108 14.28 -42.46 -17.37
CA ASP A 108 14.27 -41.43 -18.42
C ASP A 108 12.87 -41.13 -18.96
N ILE A 109 12.56 -39.83 -19.10
CA ILE A 109 11.52 -39.32 -19.99
C ILE A 109 12.18 -38.32 -20.94
N SER A 110 12.11 -38.59 -22.24
CA SER A 110 12.78 -37.80 -23.28
C SER A 110 12.12 -36.42 -23.50
N GLU A 111 12.94 -35.42 -23.80
CA GLU A 111 12.50 -34.08 -24.20
C GLU A 111 11.74 -34.12 -25.55
N PRO A 112 10.75 -33.25 -25.78
CA PRO A 112 9.90 -33.31 -26.98
C PRO A 112 10.53 -32.64 -28.20
N GLU A 113 10.49 -33.31 -29.35
CA GLU A 113 10.89 -32.73 -30.65
C GLU A 113 9.85 -31.74 -31.18
N ILE A 114 10.31 -30.57 -31.65
CA ILE A 114 9.46 -29.56 -32.29
C ILE A 114 9.47 -29.77 -33.81
N ASN A 115 8.30 -30.09 -34.35
CA ASN A 115 8.05 -30.31 -35.77
C ASN A 115 8.07 -28.98 -36.57
N GLN A 116 8.80 -28.92 -37.69
CA GLN A 116 8.73 -27.79 -38.65
C GLN A 116 8.34 -28.26 -40.05
N SER A 117 7.42 -27.51 -40.67
CA SER A 117 6.78 -27.87 -41.92
C SER A 117 7.44 -27.25 -43.16
N LYS A 118 7.72 -28.12 -44.15
CA LYS A 118 7.67 -27.93 -45.61
C LYS A 118 8.15 -26.60 -46.25
N SER A 119 9.07 -26.74 -47.18
CA SER A 119 8.96 -26.13 -48.53
C SER A 119 9.60 -27.04 -49.58
N GLU A 120 9.03 -27.07 -50.78
CA GLU A 120 9.37 -28.01 -51.87
C GLU A 120 10.29 -27.36 -52.92
N THR A 121 11.22 -28.11 -53.53
CA THR A 121 11.28 -28.26 -55.01
C THR A 121 12.28 -29.33 -55.49
N VAL A 122 11.74 -30.30 -56.24
CA VAL A 122 12.25 -30.96 -57.48
C VAL A 122 13.74 -30.79 -57.84
N GLY A 123 14.51 -31.84 -58.17
CA GLY A 123 14.22 -33.28 -58.22
C GLY A 123 15.14 -34.05 -59.21
N ASN A 124 15.40 -35.34 -58.95
CA ASN A 124 15.45 -36.46 -59.90
C ASN A 124 16.03 -37.72 -59.25
N GLU A 125 15.31 -38.83 -59.38
CA GLU A 125 15.71 -40.17 -58.92
C GLU A 125 16.68 -40.83 -59.92
N VAL A 126 17.60 -41.66 -59.42
CA VAL A 126 17.64 -43.10 -59.79
C VAL A 126 18.03 -43.90 -58.54
N THR A 127 17.24 -44.93 -58.25
CA THR A 127 17.39 -45.86 -57.12
C THR A 127 18.62 -46.77 -57.22
N LEU A 128 19.15 -47.23 -56.07
CA LEU A 128 19.51 -48.65 -55.84
C LEU A 128 19.84 -48.97 -54.37
N LYS A 129 18.91 -49.70 -53.72
CA LYS A 129 19.07 -50.74 -52.68
C LYS A 129 19.74 -50.48 -51.31
N ASP A 130 19.11 -51.14 -50.34
CA ASP A 130 19.41 -51.25 -48.92
C ASP A 130 20.86 -51.68 -48.58
N GLY A 131 21.36 -51.18 -47.44
CA GLY A 131 22.68 -51.53 -46.91
C GLY A 131 22.96 -50.83 -45.57
N ASP A 132 22.27 -51.26 -44.52
CA ASP A 132 22.56 -50.83 -43.14
C ASP A 132 23.97 -51.29 -42.73
N GLN A 133 24.87 -50.34 -42.43
CA GLN A 133 26.21 -50.59 -41.90
C GLN A 133 26.59 -49.58 -40.82
N ASP A 134 26.15 -49.92 -39.62
CA ASP A 134 26.92 -49.86 -38.36
C ASP A 134 28.37 -49.34 -38.49
N ILE A 135 28.57 -48.08 -38.11
CA ILE A 135 29.85 -47.36 -38.19
C ILE A 135 30.82 -47.77 -37.06
N SER A 136 30.43 -48.68 -36.15
CA SER A 136 31.26 -49.13 -35.02
C SER A 136 32.50 -49.95 -35.39
N LYS A 137 32.73 -50.28 -36.67
CA LYS A 137 33.83 -51.14 -37.13
C LYS A 137 34.96 -50.48 -37.94
N VAL A 138 34.93 -49.17 -38.14
CA VAL A 138 36.01 -48.46 -38.87
C VAL A 138 37.13 -47.98 -37.91
N GLU A 139 36.90 -47.94 -36.59
CA GLU A 139 37.90 -47.47 -35.62
C GLU A 139 38.87 -48.57 -35.09
N GLU A 140 38.56 -49.87 -35.23
CA GLU A 140 39.42 -50.95 -34.70
C GLU A 140 40.47 -51.50 -35.69
N GLU A 141 40.26 -51.46 -37.01
CA GLU A 141 41.22 -52.04 -37.97
C GLU A 141 42.46 -51.14 -38.24
N ALA A 142 42.48 -49.90 -37.77
CA ALA A 142 43.64 -49.00 -37.90
C ALA A 142 44.77 -49.27 -36.89
N ILE A 143 44.56 -50.14 -35.89
CA ILE A 143 45.47 -50.29 -34.74
C ILE A 143 46.50 -51.44 -34.90
N GLN A 144 46.37 -52.30 -35.91
CA GLN A 144 47.26 -53.47 -36.10
C GLN A 144 48.25 -53.43 -37.28
N GLN A 145 48.51 -52.26 -37.90
CA GLN A 145 49.60 -52.09 -38.88
C GLN A 145 50.45 -50.82 -38.69
N SER A 146 51.05 -50.65 -37.51
CA SER A 146 52.19 -49.70 -37.34
C SER A 146 53.21 -50.12 -36.28
N ALA A 147 53.44 -51.43 -36.12
CA ALA A 147 54.58 -51.96 -35.37
C ALA A 147 55.89 -51.83 -36.18
N PHE A 148 56.26 -50.60 -36.58
CA PHE A 148 57.52 -50.32 -37.28
C PHE A 148 58.07 -48.93 -36.93
N SER A 149 59.29 -48.88 -36.42
CA SER A 149 60.05 -47.68 -36.03
C SER A 149 59.43 -46.82 -34.92
N LEU A 150 59.76 -47.16 -33.67
CA LEU A 150 59.75 -46.21 -32.54
C LEU A 150 60.89 -45.19 -32.72
N ASN A 151 60.69 -44.22 -33.61
CA ASN A 151 61.30 -42.91 -33.42
C ASN A 151 60.45 -42.15 -32.40
N GLU A 152 61.06 -41.64 -31.35
CA GLU A 152 60.35 -40.85 -30.32
C GLU A 152 59.56 -39.72 -31.00
N ALA A 153 58.24 -39.68 -30.78
CA ALA A 153 57.43 -38.59 -31.30
C ALA A 153 57.96 -37.28 -30.70
N PRO A 154 58.22 -36.23 -31.51
CA PRO A 154 58.80 -35.00 -30.99
C PRO A 154 57.87 -34.40 -29.93
N SER A 155 58.46 -33.93 -28.83
CA SER A 155 57.72 -33.34 -27.70
C SER A 155 57.05 -31.99 -28.04
N VAL A 156 57.28 -31.49 -29.25
CA VAL A 156 56.75 -30.25 -29.82
C VAL A 156 56.45 -30.49 -31.30
N PHE A 157 55.24 -30.20 -31.76
CA PHE A 157 54.91 -30.16 -33.20
C PHE A 157 54.84 -28.72 -33.70
N GLN A 158 55.35 -28.47 -34.90
CA GLN A 158 55.40 -27.15 -35.54
C GLN A 158 55.14 -27.24 -37.05
N ASN A 159 55.03 -26.08 -37.69
CA ASN A 159 54.82 -25.98 -39.13
C ASN A 159 55.96 -26.63 -39.93
N GLY A 160 55.60 -27.50 -40.89
CA GLY A 160 56.50 -28.37 -41.64
C GLY A 160 56.39 -29.85 -41.26
N ASP A 161 55.95 -30.16 -40.03
CA ASP A 161 55.99 -31.52 -39.48
C ASP A 161 54.95 -32.46 -40.11
N ARG A 162 55.28 -33.76 -40.19
CA ARG A 162 54.36 -34.84 -40.61
C ARG A 162 54.44 -36.02 -39.65
N TYR A 163 53.37 -36.24 -38.89
CA TYR A 163 53.24 -37.33 -37.91
C TYR A 163 51.77 -37.76 -37.77
N PRO A 164 51.45 -39.06 -37.67
CA PRO A 164 50.07 -39.53 -37.51
C PRO A 164 49.32 -38.91 -36.32
N THR A 165 50.04 -38.56 -35.24
CA THR A 165 49.51 -37.87 -34.05
C THR A 165 48.93 -36.48 -34.34
N ILE A 166 49.41 -35.78 -35.37
CA ILE A 166 48.91 -34.45 -35.76
C ILE A 166 47.43 -34.53 -36.18
N SER A 167 47.01 -35.61 -36.83
CA SER A 167 45.59 -35.83 -37.19
C SER A 167 44.68 -35.81 -35.95
N ASN A 168 45.08 -36.46 -34.86
CA ASN A 168 44.31 -36.45 -33.60
C ASN A 168 44.27 -35.05 -32.96
N LEU A 169 45.40 -34.33 -32.96
CA LEU A 169 45.50 -32.97 -32.42
C LEU A 169 44.63 -31.98 -33.22
N LYS A 170 44.52 -32.16 -34.55
CA LYS A 170 43.58 -31.40 -35.40
C LYS A 170 42.12 -31.68 -35.10
N VAL A 171 41.75 -32.95 -34.87
CA VAL A 171 40.37 -33.31 -34.44
C VAL A 171 40.04 -32.62 -33.11
N LYS A 172 40.98 -32.62 -32.15
CA LYS A 172 40.82 -31.92 -30.87
C LYS A 172 40.67 -30.41 -31.04
N LEU A 173 41.54 -29.76 -31.81
CA LEU A 173 41.45 -28.32 -32.11
C LEU A 173 40.13 -27.97 -32.77
N ASN A 174 39.70 -28.76 -33.77
CA ASN A 174 38.42 -28.57 -34.44
C ASN A 174 37.23 -28.68 -33.46
N ARG A 175 37.23 -29.67 -32.55
CA ARG A 175 36.15 -29.91 -31.57
C ARG A 175 36.07 -28.82 -30.50
N VAL A 176 37.20 -28.31 -30.01
CA VAL A 176 37.20 -27.19 -29.01
C VAL A 176 36.99 -25.80 -29.66
N GLY A 177 36.60 -25.78 -30.94
CA GLY A 177 36.15 -24.58 -31.67
C GLY A 177 37.18 -23.95 -32.60
N PHE A 178 38.43 -24.42 -32.64
CA PHE A 178 39.47 -23.94 -33.56
C PHE A 178 39.35 -24.67 -34.91
N SER A 179 38.15 -24.56 -35.49
CA SER A 179 37.65 -25.38 -36.59
C SER A 179 38.17 -24.97 -37.97
N GLY A 180 37.82 -25.76 -38.98
CA GLY A 180 38.24 -25.57 -40.37
C GLY A 180 39.65 -26.09 -40.68
N ILE A 181 40.29 -26.81 -39.75
CA ILE A 181 41.56 -27.49 -40.04
C ILE A 181 41.27 -28.82 -40.73
N THR A 182 41.72 -28.99 -41.97
CA THR A 182 41.65 -30.29 -42.67
C THR A 182 42.48 -31.33 -41.91
N VAL A 183 41.82 -32.41 -41.47
CA VAL A 183 42.44 -33.49 -40.72
C VAL A 183 43.38 -34.29 -41.63
N THR A 184 44.68 -34.08 -41.43
CA THR A 184 45.78 -34.76 -42.12
C THR A 184 46.98 -34.83 -41.18
N ASP A 185 47.94 -35.70 -41.47
CA ASP A 185 49.21 -35.85 -40.72
C ASP A 185 50.13 -34.61 -40.76
N TYR A 186 49.86 -33.64 -41.64
CA TYR A 186 50.72 -32.49 -41.91
C TYR A 186 50.33 -31.23 -41.12
N PHE A 187 51.29 -30.69 -40.38
CA PHE A 187 51.19 -29.38 -39.73
C PHE A 187 51.63 -28.29 -40.72
N GLY A 188 50.69 -27.51 -41.24
CA GLY A 188 50.95 -26.39 -42.15
C GLY A 188 50.49 -25.03 -41.60
N ASP A 189 50.75 -23.95 -42.33
CA ASP A 189 50.47 -22.54 -41.97
C ASP A 189 49.09 -22.31 -41.32
N TYR A 190 48.03 -22.91 -41.88
CA TYR A 190 46.67 -22.74 -41.36
C TYR A 190 46.49 -23.38 -39.97
N MET A 191 47.12 -24.54 -39.74
CA MET A 191 47.13 -25.16 -38.41
C MET A 191 47.95 -24.32 -37.43
N GLU A 192 49.09 -23.77 -37.85
CA GLU A 192 49.91 -22.85 -37.05
C GLU A 192 49.09 -21.62 -36.62
N ALA A 193 48.32 -21.03 -37.53
CA ALA A 193 47.42 -19.92 -37.23
C ALA A 193 46.36 -20.28 -36.19
N ARG A 194 45.71 -21.46 -36.31
CA ARG A 194 44.72 -21.95 -35.33
C ARG A 194 45.35 -22.30 -33.98
N VAL A 195 46.60 -22.76 -33.95
CA VAL A 195 47.36 -22.96 -32.71
C VAL A 195 47.70 -21.61 -32.05
N LYS A 196 48.10 -20.59 -32.82
CA LYS A 196 48.30 -19.22 -32.28
C LYS A 196 47.01 -18.61 -31.73
N GLU A 197 45.87 -18.83 -32.40
CA GLU A 197 44.55 -18.44 -31.87
C GLU A 197 44.22 -19.16 -30.56
N PHE A 198 44.47 -20.48 -30.49
CA PHE A 198 44.26 -21.29 -29.28
C PHE A 198 45.10 -20.75 -28.12
N GLN A 199 46.40 -20.55 -28.37
CA GLN A 199 47.34 -20.05 -27.38
C GLN A 199 46.91 -18.67 -26.86
N LYS A 200 46.53 -17.76 -27.78
CA LYS A 200 46.06 -16.41 -27.44
C LYS A 200 44.76 -16.43 -26.62
N TYR A 201 43.81 -17.31 -26.94
CA TYR A 201 42.53 -17.40 -26.24
C TYR A 201 42.69 -17.87 -24.78
N PHE A 202 43.57 -18.85 -24.53
CA PHE A 202 43.86 -19.37 -23.19
C PHE A 202 45.03 -18.67 -22.47
N GLY A 203 45.54 -17.55 -23.00
CA GLY A 203 46.59 -16.76 -22.35
C GLY A 203 47.96 -17.44 -22.22
N ILE A 204 48.21 -18.51 -22.97
CA ILE A 204 49.50 -19.23 -22.98
C ILE A 204 50.43 -18.69 -24.07
N SER A 205 51.70 -19.12 -24.07
CA SER A 205 52.74 -18.60 -24.98
C SER A 205 52.36 -18.74 -26.46
N VAL A 206 52.21 -17.62 -27.16
CA VAL A 206 51.76 -17.58 -28.56
C VAL A 206 52.95 -17.80 -29.51
N ASN A 207 53.39 -19.06 -29.61
CA ASN A 207 54.54 -19.47 -30.42
C ASN A 207 54.14 -20.26 -31.69
N GLY A 208 52.87 -20.64 -31.85
CA GLY A 208 52.35 -21.41 -32.99
C GLY A 208 52.69 -22.89 -32.99
N ARG A 209 53.32 -23.40 -31.92
CA ARG A 209 53.74 -24.79 -31.77
C ARG A 209 52.82 -25.53 -30.81
N LEU A 210 52.53 -26.80 -31.10
CA LEU A 210 51.94 -27.71 -30.12
C LEU A 210 53.04 -28.24 -29.22
N ASP A 211 53.49 -27.40 -28.29
CA ASP A 211 54.37 -27.76 -27.18
C ASP A 211 53.58 -28.36 -26.00
N HIS A 212 54.30 -28.81 -24.96
CA HIS A 212 53.67 -29.45 -23.79
C HIS A 212 52.55 -28.60 -23.14
N PRO A 213 52.74 -27.30 -22.82
CA PRO A 213 51.65 -26.46 -22.32
C PRO A 213 50.44 -26.38 -23.26
N THR A 214 50.66 -26.25 -24.56
CA THR A 214 49.58 -26.15 -25.55
C THR A 214 48.81 -27.46 -25.70
N ILE A 215 49.50 -28.60 -25.76
CA ILE A 215 48.89 -29.94 -25.81
C ILE A 215 48.14 -30.24 -24.49
N GLN A 216 48.72 -29.88 -23.35
CA GLN A 216 48.08 -30.05 -22.04
C GLN A 216 46.75 -29.29 -21.97
N LYS A 217 46.74 -27.99 -22.31
CA LYS A 217 45.52 -27.18 -22.32
C LYS A 217 44.50 -27.66 -23.34
N LEU A 218 44.95 -28.10 -24.52
CA LEU A 218 44.07 -28.67 -25.55
C LEU A 218 43.38 -29.95 -25.06
N ASN A 219 44.11 -30.82 -24.38
CA ASN A 219 43.54 -32.03 -23.77
C ASN A 219 42.60 -31.72 -22.60
N GLU A 220 42.92 -30.71 -21.78
CA GLU A 220 42.07 -30.25 -20.67
C GLU A 220 40.69 -29.80 -21.19
N VAL A 221 40.66 -28.89 -22.16
CA VAL A 221 39.39 -28.36 -22.73
C VAL A 221 38.64 -29.44 -23.51
N TYR A 222 39.34 -30.28 -24.29
CA TYR A 222 38.72 -31.37 -25.03
C TYR A 222 38.05 -32.41 -24.12
N ASN A 223 38.63 -32.67 -22.95
CA ASN A 223 38.10 -33.60 -21.96
C ASN A 223 37.22 -32.93 -20.88
N SER A 224 36.89 -31.64 -21.03
CA SER A 224 36.05 -30.91 -20.07
C SER A 224 34.75 -31.67 -19.78
N PRO A 225 34.33 -31.78 -18.50
CA PRO A 225 33.04 -32.37 -18.14
C PRO A 225 31.85 -31.46 -18.49
N PHE A 226 32.09 -30.22 -18.94
CA PHE A 226 31.06 -29.21 -19.23
C PHE A 226 30.85 -29.03 -20.74
N GLN A 227 30.54 -30.13 -21.43
CA GLN A 227 30.22 -30.19 -22.86
C GLN A 227 29.15 -31.24 -23.12
N LEU A 228 28.61 -31.26 -24.33
CA LEU A 228 27.59 -32.20 -24.79
C LEU A 228 27.91 -33.67 -24.42
N ASP A 229 26.86 -34.39 -24.00
CA ASP A 229 26.85 -35.81 -23.61
C ASP A 229 27.67 -36.16 -22.35
N ARG A 230 28.02 -35.16 -21.52
CA ARG A 230 28.70 -35.36 -20.23
C ARG A 230 27.76 -35.22 -19.03
N ARG A 231 28.18 -35.78 -17.88
CA ARG A 231 27.53 -35.63 -16.57
C ARG A 231 28.51 -35.13 -15.51
N HIS A 232 28.08 -34.16 -14.71
CA HIS A 232 28.85 -33.58 -13.60
C HIS A 232 27.91 -32.88 -12.60
N ASN A 233 28.29 -32.77 -11.33
CA ASN A 233 27.44 -32.10 -10.33
C ASN A 233 27.34 -30.59 -10.58
N ASP A 234 28.46 -29.93 -10.88
CA ASP A 234 28.55 -28.48 -11.10
C ASP A 234 27.73 -27.98 -12.31
N ILE A 235 27.33 -28.88 -13.22
CA ILE A 235 26.38 -28.55 -14.29
C ILE A 235 25.07 -27.98 -13.72
N LYS A 236 24.63 -28.43 -12.53
CA LYS A 236 23.45 -27.86 -11.86
C LYS A 236 23.62 -26.36 -11.57
N ASP A 237 24.81 -25.94 -11.15
CA ASP A 237 25.12 -24.54 -10.87
C ASP A 237 25.22 -23.70 -12.15
N ILE A 238 25.93 -24.20 -13.17
CA ILE A 238 26.00 -23.59 -14.51
C ILE A 238 24.58 -23.36 -15.07
N LYS A 239 23.70 -24.35 -14.97
CA LYS A 239 22.29 -24.24 -15.43
C LYS A 239 21.49 -23.20 -14.65
N ARG A 240 21.66 -23.11 -13.33
CA ARG A 240 21.01 -22.05 -12.52
C ARG A 240 21.47 -20.66 -12.98
N LYS A 241 22.77 -20.47 -13.20
CA LYS A 241 23.35 -19.19 -13.66
C LYS A 241 22.87 -18.81 -15.07
N LEU A 242 22.79 -19.77 -15.99
CA LEU A 242 22.23 -19.53 -17.33
C LEU A 242 20.74 -19.13 -17.26
N ASN A 243 19.93 -19.87 -16.49
CA ASN A 243 18.52 -19.54 -16.28
C ASN A 243 18.35 -18.16 -15.60
N GLN A 244 19.18 -17.84 -14.61
CA GLN A 244 19.20 -16.54 -13.92
C GLN A 244 19.51 -15.40 -14.89
N LEU A 245 20.42 -15.60 -15.85
CA LEU A 245 20.83 -14.61 -16.86
C LEU A 245 19.92 -14.58 -18.10
N GLY A 246 18.72 -15.15 -18.04
CA GLY A 246 17.75 -15.10 -19.14
C GLY A 246 17.98 -16.12 -20.25
N PHE A 247 19.01 -16.97 -20.16
CA PHE A 247 19.20 -18.15 -21.04
C PHE A 247 18.36 -19.32 -20.52
N SER A 248 17.07 -19.04 -20.32
CA SER A 248 16.13 -19.81 -19.50
C SER A 248 15.57 -21.05 -20.19
N GLY A 249 14.83 -21.86 -19.42
CA GLY A 249 14.19 -23.09 -19.87
C GLY A 249 15.05 -24.34 -19.68
N ILE A 250 16.23 -24.25 -19.06
CA ILE A 250 17.12 -25.40 -18.87
C ILE A 250 16.76 -26.15 -17.59
N THR A 251 16.35 -27.42 -17.72
CA THR A 251 16.06 -28.30 -16.58
C THR A 251 17.33 -28.61 -15.78
N VAL A 252 17.33 -28.33 -14.48
CA VAL A 252 18.51 -28.37 -13.57
C VAL A 252 18.90 -29.79 -13.16
N THR A 253 19.43 -30.55 -14.13
CA THR A 253 20.01 -31.90 -13.95
C THR A 253 21.53 -31.89 -14.07
N THR A 254 22.20 -32.97 -13.68
CA THR A 254 23.66 -33.15 -13.85
C THR A 254 24.10 -33.41 -15.30
N PHE A 255 23.17 -33.58 -16.25
CA PHE A 255 23.45 -33.94 -17.64
C PHE A 255 23.52 -32.71 -18.56
N TYR A 256 24.52 -32.69 -19.44
CA TYR A 256 24.72 -31.67 -20.46
C TYR A 256 24.13 -32.13 -21.80
N GLY A 257 22.84 -31.87 -22.02
CA GLY A 257 22.13 -32.20 -23.26
C GLY A 257 22.23 -31.10 -24.34
N GLN A 258 21.67 -31.39 -25.52
CA GLN A 258 21.70 -30.49 -26.69
C GLN A 258 21.05 -29.13 -26.43
N TYR A 259 19.95 -29.08 -25.66
CA TYR A 259 19.31 -27.81 -25.29
C TYR A 259 20.19 -26.94 -24.38
N MET A 260 20.95 -27.55 -23.45
CA MET A 260 21.93 -26.81 -22.67
C MET A 260 23.08 -26.29 -23.55
N GLU A 261 23.54 -27.11 -24.51
CA GLU A 261 24.58 -26.71 -25.44
C GLU A 261 24.17 -25.53 -26.32
N SER A 262 22.91 -25.48 -26.78
CA SER A 262 22.38 -24.34 -27.54
C SER A 262 22.31 -23.07 -26.68
N LYS A 263 21.90 -23.16 -25.41
CA LYS A 263 21.93 -22.03 -24.46
C LYS A 263 23.33 -21.55 -24.10
N VAL A 264 24.31 -22.43 -23.97
CA VAL A 264 25.71 -22.03 -23.82
C VAL A 264 26.24 -21.36 -25.11
N LYS A 265 25.87 -21.84 -26.30
CA LYS A 265 26.20 -21.16 -27.57
C LYS A 265 25.51 -19.80 -27.70
N GLU A 266 24.29 -19.62 -27.20
CA GLU A 266 23.61 -18.32 -27.10
C GLU A 266 24.37 -17.37 -26.15
N PHE A 267 24.70 -17.82 -24.94
CA PHE A 267 25.51 -17.07 -23.97
C PHE A 267 26.87 -16.65 -24.55
N GLN A 268 27.58 -17.60 -25.17
CA GLN A 268 28.87 -17.33 -25.81
C GLN A 268 28.76 -16.27 -26.91
N ARG A 269 27.71 -16.30 -27.75
CA ARG A 269 27.45 -15.26 -28.75
C ARG A 269 27.18 -13.89 -28.11
N ALA A 270 26.28 -13.84 -27.12
CA ALA A 270 25.86 -12.60 -26.47
C ALA A 270 27.03 -11.83 -25.82
N TYR A 271 28.00 -12.56 -25.28
CA TYR A 271 29.17 -11.99 -24.61
C TYR A 271 30.46 -12.00 -25.45
N GLY A 272 30.38 -12.24 -26.76
CA GLY A 272 31.53 -12.19 -27.66
C GLY A 272 32.60 -13.26 -27.41
N LEU A 273 32.23 -14.36 -26.77
CA LEU A 273 33.10 -15.50 -26.46
C LEU A 273 33.23 -16.44 -27.66
N ARG A 274 34.07 -17.48 -27.51
CA ARG A 274 34.18 -18.53 -28.52
C ARG A 274 32.91 -19.38 -28.52
N VAL A 275 32.21 -19.42 -29.66
CA VAL A 275 30.95 -20.18 -29.79
C VAL A 275 31.27 -21.64 -30.13
N ASN A 276 31.48 -22.47 -29.11
CA ASN A 276 31.78 -23.90 -29.26
C ASN A 276 30.82 -24.81 -28.47
N GLY A 277 30.02 -24.28 -27.55
CA GLY A 277 29.13 -25.08 -26.69
C GLY A 277 29.84 -25.82 -25.55
N ILE A 278 31.13 -25.56 -25.33
CA ILE A 278 31.91 -26.06 -24.20
C ILE A 278 32.02 -24.93 -23.17
N VAL A 279 31.66 -25.19 -21.92
CA VAL A 279 31.91 -24.24 -20.83
C VAL A 279 33.36 -24.42 -20.37
N ASP A 280 34.27 -23.78 -21.10
CA ASP A 280 35.67 -23.64 -20.73
C ASP A 280 35.86 -22.60 -19.60
N GLU A 281 37.10 -22.44 -19.11
CA GLU A 281 37.40 -21.54 -17.99
C GLU A 281 37.02 -20.08 -18.27
N VAL A 282 37.13 -19.62 -19.53
CA VAL A 282 36.80 -18.26 -19.96
C VAL A 282 35.27 -18.09 -19.95
N THR A 283 34.54 -19.08 -20.47
CA THR A 283 33.08 -19.11 -20.45
C THR A 283 32.54 -19.19 -19.02
N LEU A 284 33.11 -20.04 -18.17
CA LEU A 284 32.72 -20.18 -16.76
C LEU A 284 33.03 -18.93 -15.94
N SER A 285 34.20 -18.33 -16.15
CA SER A 285 34.58 -17.05 -15.51
C SER A 285 33.58 -15.96 -15.88
N LYS A 286 33.28 -15.79 -17.16
CA LYS A 286 32.30 -14.79 -17.62
C LYS A 286 30.90 -15.07 -17.07
N LEU A 287 30.46 -16.33 -17.07
CA LEU A 287 29.16 -16.74 -16.51
C LEU A 287 29.06 -16.39 -15.02
N ASN A 288 30.13 -16.65 -14.25
CA ASN A 288 30.19 -16.30 -12.84
C ASN A 288 30.14 -14.79 -12.62
N THR A 289 30.92 -13.99 -13.39
CA THR A 289 30.95 -12.53 -13.27
C THR A 289 29.61 -11.87 -13.58
N GLU A 290 28.91 -12.33 -14.62
CA GLU A 290 27.59 -11.79 -14.97
C GLU A 290 26.52 -12.23 -13.96
N ALA A 291 26.53 -13.50 -13.53
CA ALA A 291 25.59 -14.00 -12.52
C ALA A 291 25.79 -13.30 -11.16
N SER A 292 27.01 -12.90 -10.81
CA SER A 292 27.32 -12.13 -9.60
C SER A 292 27.17 -10.61 -9.78
N LYS A 293 26.71 -10.11 -10.93
CA LYS A 293 26.55 -8.66 -11.13
C LYS A 293 25.37 -8.15 -10.32
N THR A 294 25.64 -7.22 -9.41
CA THR A 294 24.67 -6.66 -8.46
C THR A 294 24.57 -5.14 -8.55
N ASN A 295 25.67 -4.44 -8.84
CA ASN A 295 25.75 -2.98 -8.89
C ASN A 295 25.10 -2.41 -10.17
N PHE A 296 23.79 -2.18 -10.10
CA PHE A 296 22.97 -1.51 -11.11
C PHE A 296 22.62 -0.07 -10.73
N ARG A 297 22.34 0.75 -11.74
CA ARG A 297 21.96 2.17 -11.67
C ARG A 297 20.90 2.52 -12.73
N LEU A 298 20.34 3.73 -12.68
CA LEU A 298 19.42 4.23 -13.70
C LEU A 298 19.86 3.94 -15.14
N GLY A 299 18.97 3.31 -15.90
CA GLY A 299 19.14 2.96 -17.31
C GLY A 299 19.75 1.58 -17.56
N ASP A 300 20.24 0.87 -16.55
CA ASP A 300 20.75 -0.49 -16.72
C ASP A 300 19.60 -1.49 -17.01
N GLN A 301 19.86 -2.48 -17.87
CA GLN A 301 18.97 -3.62 -18.10
C GLN A 301 19.73 -4.93 -17.85
N HIS A 302 19.24 -5.76 -16.94
CA HIS A 302 19.87 -7.02 -16.53
C HIS A 302 18.91 -7.93 -15.74
N PRO A 303 18.87 -9.24 -16.00
CA PRO A 303 17.97 -10.17 -15.31
C PRO A 303 18.02 -10.15 -13.78
N ASN A 304 19.21 -9.96 -13.16
CA ASN A 304 19.34 -9.87 -11.70
C ASN A 304 18.52 -8.73 -11.07
N ILE A 305 18.17 -7.68 -11.82
CA ILE A 305 17.33 -6.58 -11.34
C ILE A 305 15.94 -7.09 -10.93
N LEU A 306 15.40 -8.12 -11.58
CA LEU A 306 14.14 -8.76 -11.21
C LEU A 306 14.15 -9.22 -9.75
N GLY A 307 15.20 -9.95 -9.34
CA GLY A 307 15.34 -10.45 -7.97
C GLY A 307 15.51 -9.34 -6.94
N ILE A 308 16.25 -8.28 -7.28
CA ILE A 308 16.42 -7.11 -6.42
C ILE A 308 15.08 -6.40 -6.19
N LYS A 309 14.28 -6.20 -7.25
CA LYS A 309 12.95 -5.58 -7.16
C LYS A 309 11.95 -6.40 -6.35
N VAL A 310 11.99 -7.73 -6.49
CA VAL A 310 11.19 -8.64 -5.65
C VAL A 310 11.55 -8.48 -4.18
N LYS A 311 12.85 -8.46 -3.85
CA LYS A 311 13.32 -8.25 -2.46
C LYS A 311 12.92 -6.88 -1.92
N LEU A 312 13.12 -5.80 -2.69
CA LEU A 312 12.74 -4.44 -2.29
C LEU A 312 11.24 -4.32 -1.99
N ASN A 313 10.38 -4.86 -2.87
CA ASN A 313 8.94 -4.90 -2.63
C ASN A 313 8.60 -5.71 -1.36
N ALA A 314 9.24 -6.86 -1.15
CA ALA A 314 8.98 -7.71 0.01
C ALA A 314 9.44 -7.10 1.35
N VAL A 315 10.53 -6.32 1.37
CA VAL A 315 11.00 -5.64 2.59
C VAL A 315 10.38 -4.25 2.80
N GLY A 316 9.30 -3.92 2.07
CA GLY A 316 8.45 -2.74 2.30
C GLY A 316 8.70 -1.53 1.39
N PHE A 317 9.67 -1.59 0.47
CA PHE A 317 9.95 -0.52 -0.50
C PHE A 317 9.16 -0.77 -1.79
N SER A 318 7.85 -0.90 -1.59
CA SER A 318 6.86 -1.42 -2.54
C SER A 318 6.52 -0.50 -3.72
N GLY A 319 5.76 -1.06 -4.66
CA GLY A 319 5.26 -0.37 -5.86
C GLY A 319 6.17 -0.52 -7.09
N ILE A 320 7.28 -1.25 -6.98
CA ILE A 320 8.21 -1.42 -8.10
C ILE A 320 7.67 -2.47 -9.07
N LEU A 321 7.45 -2.08 -10.33
CA LEU A 321 7.17 -3.02 -11.41
C LEU A 321 8.39 -3.93 -11.63
N VAL A 322 8.21 -5.23 -11.43
CA VAL A 322 9.27 -6.25 -11.54
C VAL A 322 9.60 -6.50 -13.01
N THR A 323 10.62 -5.80 -13.48
CA THR A 323 11.23 -5.93 -14.81
C THR A 323 12.76 -5.98 -14.69
N ASP A 324 13.44 -6.43 -15.73
CA ASP A 324 14.90 -6.42 -15.84
C ASP A 324 15.50 -5.01 -16.05
N TYR A 325 14.67 -3.98 -16.30
CA TYR A 325 15.08 -2.58 -16.47
C TYR A 325 15.09 -1.79 -15.15
N TYR A 326 16.20 -1.11 -14.86
CA TYR A 326 16.38 -0.24 -13.71
C TYR A 326 15.94 1.21 -14.04
N GLY A 327 14.69 1.53 -13.73
CA GLY A 327 14.11 2.86 -13.96
C GLY A 327 14.31 3.83 -12.80
N ASP A 328 13.90 5.08 -13.02
CA ASP A 328 13.84 6.19 -12.05
C ASP A 328 13.09 5.83 -10.76
N TYR A 329 11.93 5.17 -10.88
CA TYR A 329 11.19 4.69 -9.72
C TYR A 329 11.97 3.61 -8.93
N THR A 330 12.77 2.79 -9.60
CA THR A 330 13.62 1.78 -8.94
C THR A 330 14.80 2.45 -8.22
N GLU A 331 15.40 3.46 -8.85
CA GLU A 331 16.44 4.30 -8.24
C GLU A 331 15.93 4.96 -6.96
N SER A 332 14.77 5.64 -7.01
CA SER A 332 14.14 6.26 -5.84
C SER A 332 13.86 5.26 -4.71
N ARG A 333 13.30 4.07 -5.00
CA ARG A 333 13.08 3.05 -3.94
C ARG A 333 14.38 2.51 -3.34
N VAL A 334 15.47 2.47 -4.10
CA VAL A 334 16.80 2.14 -3.56
C VAL A 334 17.38 3.28 -2.73
N GLU A 335 17.16 4.54 -3.11
CA GLU A 335 17.53 5.69 -2.26
C GLU A 335 16.75 5.71 -0.94
N ASP A 336 15.46 5.39 -0.97
CA ASP A 336 14.61 5.28 0.22
C ASP A 336 15.09 4.14 1.15
N PHE A 337 15.39 2.97 0.58
CA PHE A 337 16.00 1.84 1.29
C PHE A 337 17.34 2.22 1.93
N GLN A 338 18.22 2.85 1.16
CA GLN A 338 19.54 3.30 1.65
C GLN A 338 19.38 4.32 2.79
N ARG A 339 18.46 5.28 2.65
CA ARG A 339 18.19 6.30 3.67
C ARG A 339 17.66 5.69 4.96
N TYR A 340 16.73 4.74 4.88
CA TYR A 340 16.12 4.09 6.05
C TYR A 340 17.14 3.28 6.86
N TYR A 341 18.04 2.55 6.20
CA TYR A 341 19.11 1.77 6.85
C TYR A 341 20.41 2.56 7.08
N GLY A 342 20.41 3.88 6.92
CA GLY A 342 21.59 4.73 7.17
C GLY A 342 22.78 4.49 6.24
N LEU A 343 22.54 3.91 5.07
CA LEU A 343 23.55 3.66 4.03
C LEU A 343 23.84 4.93 3.21
N SER A 344 24.91 4.90 2.43
CA SER A 344 25.20 5.95 1.44
C SER A 344 24.10 6.01 0.38
N VAL A 345 23.28 7.05 0.41
CA VAL A 345 22.21 7.29 -0.57
C VAL A 345 22.83 7.63 -1.92
N THR A 346 22.82 6.66 -2.82
CA THR A 346 23.48 6.72 -4.14
C THR A 346 22.57 6.31 -5.30
N GLY A 347 21.38 5.76 -5.01
CA GLY A 347 20.47 5.18 -6.00
C GLY A 347 21.01 3.91 -6.66
N ARG A 348 22.12 3.35 -6.17
CA ARG A 348 22.81 2.19 -6.75
C ARG A 348 22.73 0.96 -5.87
N THR A 349 22.69 -0.20 -6.53
CA THR A 349 22.59 -1.51 -5.87
C THR A 349 23.96 -2.10 -5.58
N ASP A 350 24.81 -1.32 -4.91
CA ASP A 350 26.17 -1.75 -4.56
C ASP A 350 26.18 -2.94 -3.58
N ASN A 351 27.36 -3.51 -3.34
CA ASN A 351 27.49 -4.71 -2.50
C ASN A 351 26.98 -4.51 -1.07
N VAL A 352 27.09 -3.29 -0.50
CA VAL A 352 26.61 -3.00 0.86
C VAL A 352 25.08 -2.94 0.86
N THR A 353 24.50 -2.27 -0.13
CA THR A 353 23.05 -2.17 -0.34
C THR A 353 22.42 -3.56 -0.53
N ILE A 354 23.03 -4.42 -1.34
CA ILE A 354 22.54 -5.77 -1.59
C ILE A 354 22.77 -6.71 -0.40
N GLN A 355 23.88 -6.56 0.35
CA GLN A 355 24.06 -7.30 1.60
C GLN A 355 22.99 -6.95 2.63
N LYS A 356 22.66 -5.66 2.82
CA LYS A 356 21.59 -5.26 3.74
C LYS A 356 20.20 -5.69 3.24
N LEU A 357 19.95 -5.64 1.94
CA LEU A 357 18.70 -6.09 1.34
C LEU A 357 18.48 -7.60 1.57
N ASP A 358 19.54 -8.39 1.40
CA ASP A 358 19.52 -9.83 1.65
C ASP A 358 19.39 -10.16 3.14
N GLU A 359 20.08 -9.43 4.02
CA GLU A 359 19.97 -9.55 5.48
C GLU A 359 18.52 -9.37 5.96
N VAL A 360 17.84 -8.32 5.49
CA VAL A 360 16.43 -8.04 5.85
C VAL A 360 15.50 -9.08 5.23
N TYR A 361 15.64 -9.36 3.93
CA TYR A 361 14.76 -10.29 3.20
C TYR A 361 14.85 -11.74 3.74
N TYR A 362 16.03 -12.18 4.17
CA TYR A 362 16.24 -13.50 4.76
C TYR A 362 16.23 -13.50 6.31
N SER A 363 15.71 -12.44 6.96
CA SER A 363 15.61 -12.36 8.42
C SER A 363 14.86 -13.57 9.00
N PRO A 364 15.33 -14.19 10.10
CA PRO A 364 14.60 -15.28 10.78
C PRO A 364 13.38 -14.78 11.57
N PHE A 365 13.12 -13.47 11.62
CA PHE A 365 12.04 -12.84 12.37
C PHE A 365 10.93 -12.32 11.44
N GLN A 366 10.42 -13.21 10.59
CA GLN A 366 9.33 -12.97 9.63
C GLN A 366 8.37 -14.18 9.59
N LEU A 367 7.25 -14.04 8.87
CA LEU A 367 6.18 -15.04 8.81
C LEU A 367 6.68 -16.48 8.53
N ASN A 368 6.10 -17.43 9.26
CA ASN A 368 6.36 -18.87 9.19
C ASN A 368 7.78 -19.33 9.62
N GLN A 369 8.66 -18.42 10.04
CA GLN A 369 9.98 -18.76 10.56
C GLN A 369 9.97 -19.19 12.04
N ARG A 370 11.01 -19.92 12.44
CA ARG A 370 11.24 -20.33 13.84
C ARG A 370 12.63 -19.92 14.32
N HIS A 371 12.69 -19.33 15.51
CA HIS A 371 13.92 -18.87 16.16
C HIS A 371 13.69 -18.77 17.68
N ASP A 372 14.72 -18.99 18.49
CA ASP A 372 14.57 -19.00 19.95
C ASP A 372 14.25 -17.59 20.50
N ASP A 373 14.90 -16.57 19.96
CA ASP A 373 14.72 -15.16 20.35
C ASP A 373 13.31 -14.60 20.10
N ILE A 374 12.51 -15.23 19.22
CA ILE A 374 11.10 -14.86 19.03
C ILE A 374 10.34 -14.89 20.36
N SER A 375 10.69 -15.80 21.26
CA SER A 375 10.08 -15.86 22.60
C SER A 375 10.45 -14.65 23.49
N GLY A 376 11.60 -14.02 23.24
CA GLY A 376 11.98 -12.74 23.85
C GLY A 376 11.21 -11.58 23.24
N ILE A 377 11.21 -11.49 21.91
CA ILE A 377 10.50 -10.46 21.13
C ILE A 377 9.00 -10.42 21.47
N LYS A 378 8.33 -11.58 21.49
CA LYS A 378 6.91 -11.66 21.86
C LYS A 378 6.61 -11.15 23.27
N ARG A 379 7.52 -11.37 24.22
CA ARG A 379 7.38 -10.79 25.58
C ARG A 379 7.49 -9.26 25.55
N LYS A 380 8.37 -8.70 24.71
CA LYS A 380 8.50 -7.24 24.52
C LYS A 380 7.27 -6.64 23.86
N LEU A 381 6.76 -7.22 22.78
CA LEU A 381 5.50 -6.80 22.15
C LEU A 381 4.32 -6.84 23.14
N ASN A 382 4.16 -7.95 23.88
CA ASN A 382 3.16 -8.07 24.94
C ASN A 382 3.33 -7.01 26.05
N GLN A 383 4.56 -6.69 26.47
CA GLN A 383 4.88 -5.65 27.45
C GLN A 383 4.53 -4.24 26.95
N LEU A 384 4.79 -3.95 25.68
CA LEU A 384 4.50 -2.65 25.05
C LEU A 384 3.00 -2.44 24.75
N GLY A 385 2.16 -3.48 24.90
CA GLY A 385 0.72 -3.41 24.68
C GLY A 385 0.24 -4.05 23.38
N PHE A 386 1.14 -4.49 22.51
CA PHE A 386 0.87 -5.29 21.31
C PHE A 386 0.61 -6.76 21.72
N GLY A 387 -0.41 -6.92 22.56
CA GLY A 387 -0.68 -8.10 23.37
C GLY A 387 -1.40 -9.23 22.66
N GLY A 388 -1.76 -10.25 23.43
CA GLY A 388 -2.46 -11.44 22.95
C GLY A 388 -1.56 -12.47 22.26
N ILE A 389 -0.25 -12.21 22.14
CA ILE A 389 0.67 -13.10 21.42
C ILE A 389 1.10 -14.25 22.34
N THR A 390 0.71 -15.48 21.97
CA THR A 390 1.20 -16.71 22.62
C THR A 390 2.72 -16.83 22.46
N VAL A 391 3.44 -16.85 23.57
CA VAL A 391 4.91 -16.93 23.61
C VAL A 391 5.36 -18.33 23.18
N THR A 392 5.87 -18.41 21.96
CA THR A 392 6.43 -19.61 21.32
C THR A 392 7.54 -19.18 20.35
N THR A 393 8.42 -20.10 19.94
CA THR A 393 9.49 -19.84 18.96
C THR A 393 9.01 -19.67 17.51
N LEU A 394 7.71 -19.80 17.22
CA LEU A 394 7.15 -19.63 15.87
C LEU A 394 6.67 -18.19 15.64
N TYR A 395 7.11 -17.58 14.54
CA TYR A 395 6.51 -16.37 13.99
C TYR A 395 5.30 -16.75 13.13
N GLY A 396 4.11 -16.31 13.53
CA GLY A 396 2.85 -16.61 12.81
C GLY A 396 2.04 -15.34 12.56
N GLU A 397 0.99 -15.45 11.74
CA GLU A 397 0.18 -14.33 11.23
C GLU A 397 -0.32 -13.35 12.32
N TYR A 398 -0.70 -13.86 13.50
CA TYR A 398 -1.11 -13.00 14.62
C TYR A 398 0.05 -12.14 15.15
N MET A 399 1.26 -12.70 15.21
CA MET A 399 2.45 -11.95 15.60
C MET A 399 2.85 -10.94 14.52
N GLU A 400 2.78 -11.33 13.24
CA GLU A 400 3.05 -10.44 12.10
C GLU A 400 2.16 -9.20 12.14
N ARG A 401 0.85 -9.39 12.34
CA ARG A 401 -0.09 -8.28 12.54
C ARG A 401 0.29 -7.38 13.71
N LYS A 402 0.72 -7.94 14.84
CA LYS A 402 1.20 -7.14 15.99
C LYS A 402 2.52 -6.42 15.72
N VAL A 403 3.35 -6.92 14.82
CA VAL A 403 4.57 -6.25 14.37
C VAL A 403 4.24 -5.14 13.37
N LEU A 404 3.28 -5.34 12.46
CA LEU A 404 2.76 -4.28 11.58
C LEU A 404 2.12 -3.14 12.39
N GLU A 405 1.25 -3.46 13.36
CA GLU A 405 0.69 -2.49 14.32
C GLU A 405 1.81 -1.71 15.05
N PHE A 406 2.86 -2.40 15.50
CA PHE A 406 4.01 -1.78 16.14
C PHE A 406 4.79 -0.87 15.19
N GLN A 407 5.21 -1.36 14.02
CA GLN A 407 5.96 -0.61 13.01
C GLN A 407 5.22 0.67 12.62
N LYS A 408 3.92 0.56 12.34
CA LYS A 408 3.03 1.69 12.06
C LYS A 408 3.01 2.72 13.20
N SER A 409 2.84 2.27 14.44
CA SER A 409 2.82 3.17 15.62
C SER A 409 4.14 3.91 15.84
N GLN A 410 5.26 3.36 15.33
CA GLN A 410 6.60 3.91 15.50
C GLN A 410 7.13 4.65 14.25
N GLY A 411 6.33 4.76 13.18
CA GLY A 411 6.75 5.38 11.91
C GLY A 411 7.85 4.59 11.19
N LEU A 412 7.93 3.28 11.42
CA LEU A 412 8.86 2.35 10.76
C LEU A 412 8.26 1.83 9.45
N VAL A 413 9.09 1.16 8.63
CA VAL A 413 8.61 0.49 7.42
C VAL A 413 7.65 -0.65 7.80
N GLU A 414 6.39 -0.54 7.39
CA GLU A 414 5.32 -1.53 7.64
C GLU A 414 5.48 -2.75 6.72
N ASN A 415 6.38 -3.67 7.07
CA ASN A 415 6.67 -4.88 6.29
C ASN A 415 6.43 -6.20 7.06
N GLY A 416 6.15 -6.15 8.37
CA GLY A 416 5.94 -7.34 9.19
C GLY A 416 7.20 -8.17 9.44
N ILE A 417 8.38 -7.68 9.04
CA ILE A 417 9.70 -8.27 9.29
C ILE A 417 10.35 -7.52 10.45
N ILE A 418 10.75 -8.22 11.50
CA ILE A 418 11.56 -7.60 12.56
C ILE A 418 13.01 -7.57 12.10
N ASP A 419 13.37 -6.48 11.45
CA ASP A 419 14.73 -6.11 11.14
C ASP A 419 15.46 -5.46 12.34
N GLU A 420 16.71 -5.09 12.14
CA GLU A 420 17.54 -4.40 13.14
C GLU A 420 16.88 -3.10 13.66
N VAL A 421 16.25 -2.31 12.78
CA VAL A 421 15.62 -1.04 13.15
C VAL A 421 14.40 -1.28 14.06
N THR A 422 13.56 -2.24 13.68
CA THR A 422 12.38 -2.67 14.44
C THR A 422 12.80 -3.26 15.79
N LEU A 423 13.84 -4.11 15.82
CA LEU A 423 14.36 -4.71 17.04
C LEU A 423 14.97 -3.67 17.98
N ASN A 424 15.80 -2.76 17.47
CA ASN A 424 16.38 -1.67 18.26
C ASN A 424 15.29 -0.78 18.87
N LYS A 425 14.21 -0.49 18.15
CA LYS A 425 13.08 0.27 18.69
C LYS A 425 12.32 -0.50 19.79
N LEU A 426 12.17 -1.83 19.66
CA LEU A 426 11.63 -2.67 20.74
C LEU A 426 12.52 -2.66 21.98
N GLU A 427 13.84 -2.72 21.83
CA GLU A 427 14.80 -2.62 22.95
C GLU A 427 14.72 -1.25 23.62
N GLU A 428 14.79 -0.17 22.85
CA GLU A 428 14.68 1.22 23.33
C GLU A 428 13.44 1.39 24.22
N LEU A 429 12.26 1.02 23.70
CA LEU A 429 10.99 1.18 24.41
C LEU A 429 10.84 0.25 25.62
N THR A 430 11.36 -0.98 25.57
CA THR A 430 11.31 -1.89 26.73
C THR A 430 12.38 -1.61 27.78
N SER A 431 13.41 -0.81 27.45
CA SER A 431 14.42 -0.30 28.38
C SER A 431 13.94 0.92 29.20
N ILE A 432 12.79 1.52 28.86
CA ILE A 432 12.24 2.68 29.58
C ILE A 432 12.07 2.36 31.07
N THR A 433 12.79 3.11 31.90
CA THR A 433 12.64 3.10 33.37
C THR A 433 11.19 3.39 33.73
N VAL A 434 10.51 2.43 34.37
CA VAL A 434 9.14 2.62 34.86
C VAL A 434 9.14 3.64 36.00
N LEU A 435 8.57 4.81 35.75
CA LEU A 435 8.45 5.88 36.74
C LEU A 435 7.10 5.82 37.43
N GLN A 436 7.10 5.98 38.75
CA GLN A 436 5.93 5.88 39.62
C GLN A 436 5.99 6.91 40.75
N LYS A 437 4.91 7.03 41.52
CA LYS A 437 4.81 7.91 42.68
C LYS A 437 6.04 7.79 43.61
N GLY A 438 6.57 8.96 43.99
CA GLY A 438 7.77 9.11 44.80
C GLY A 438 9.05 9.32 43.99
N ASN A 439 9.08 9.04 42.68
CA ASN A 439 10.27 9.28 41.86
C ASN A 439 10.50 10.78 41.56
N ARG A 440 11.77 11.12 41.33
CA ARG A 440 12.22 12.40 40.73
C ARG A 440 13.06 12.11 39.51
N HIS A 441 12.69 12.65 38.37
CA HIS A 441 13.37 12.41 37.09
C HIS A 441 12.99 13.49 36.05
N PRO A 442 13.92 14.01 35.23
CA PRO A 442 13.62 15.05 34.23
C PRO A 442 12.48 14.66 33.26
N ALA A 443 12.41 13.40 32.84
CA ALA A 443 11.34 12.90 31.96
C ALA A 443 9.92 13.04 32.54
N ILE A 444 9.76 13.12 33.87
CA ILE A 444 8.45 13.36 34.50
C ILE A 444 7.92 14.75 34.11
N SER A 445 8.80 15.76 34.02
CA SER A 445 8.41 17.11 33.59
C SER A 445 7.89 17.10 32.15
N GLU A 446 8.60 16.45 31.24
CA GLU A 446 8.20 16.34 29.83
C GLU A 446 6.87 15.58 29.67
N PHE A 447 6.75 14.41 30.32
CA PHE A 447 5.54 13.62 30.32
C PHE A 447 4.33 14.43 30.84
N LYS A 448 4.51 15.24 31.89
CA LYS A 448 3.44 16.14 32.40
C LYS A 448 3.07 17.25 31.42
N VAL A 449 4.01 17.80 30.65
CA VAL A 449 3.70 18.79 29.60
C VAL A 449 2.82 18.15 28.54
N LYS A 450 3.21 16.97 28.04
CA LYS A 450 2.43 16.20 27.07
C LYS A 450 1.05 15.84 27.63
N LEU A 451 0.98 15.30 28.84
CA LEU A 451 -0.26 14.87 29.50
C LEU A 451 -1.24 16.04 29.73
N ASN A 452 -0.73 17.22 30.12
CA ASN A 452 -1.53 18.44 30.18
C ASN A 452 -2.07 18.84 28.78
N ARG A 453 -1.25 18.80 27.71
CA ARG A 453 -1.66 19.18 26.34
C ARG A 453 -2.76 18.29 25.76
N VAL A 454 -2.71 16.98 26.03
CA VAL A 454 -3.70 16.01 25.54
C VAL A 454 -4.99 15.97 26.38
N GLY A 455 -5.17 16.91 27.32
CA GLY A 455 -6.43 17.16 28.02
C GLY A 455 -6.50 16.68 29.47
N PHE A 456 -5.53 15.91 29.95
CA PHE A 456 -5.42 15.48 31.36
C PHE A 456 -4.71 16.55 32.19
N SER A 457 -5.29 17.75 32.13
CA SER A 457 -4.73 19.01 32.61
C SER A 457 -4.70 19.14 34.14
N GLY A 458 -4.04 20.20 34.61
CA GLY A 458 -3.98 20.59 36.02
C GLY A 458 -2.73 20.12 36.75
N ILE A 459 -1.83 19.38 36.08
CA ILE A 459 -0.62 18.88 36.70
C ILE A 459 0.44 19.97 36.74
N LEU A 460 0.96 20.26 37.94
CA LEU A 460 2.14 21.09 38.10
C LEU A 460 3.37 20.40 37.48
N VAL A 461 3.92 21.02 36.43
CA VAL A 461 5.10 20.55 35.71
C VAL A 461 6.33 20.66 36.61
N THR A 462 6.75 19.51 37.14
CA THR A 462 7.95 19.33 37.97
C THR A 462 8.51 17.93 37.74
N ASP A 463 9.77 17.74 38.09
CA ASP A 463 10.48 16.45 38.08
C ASP A 463 9.87 15.39 39.03
N TYR A 464 9.01 15.80 39.97
CA TYR A 464 8.47 14.94 41.02
C TYR A 464 7.14 14.27 40.65
N PHE A 465 7.08 12.95 40.80
CA PHE A 465 5.86 12.16 40.65
C PHE A 465 5.10 12.10 41.99
N GLY A 466 4.04 12.90 42.14
CA GLY A 466 3.16 12.90 43.32
C GLY A 466 1.79 12.26 43.05
N ASP A 467 0.96 12.15 44.10
CA ASP A 467 -0.41 11.57 44.06
C ASP A 467 -1.24 12.08 42.87
N TYR A 468 -1.35 13.39 42.71
CA TYR A 468 -2.12 13.99 41.62
C TYR A 468 -1.60 13.61 40.22
N THR A 469 -0.30 13.34 40.08
CA THR A 469 0.27 12.82 38.81
C THR A 469 -0.14 11.37 38.58
N GLU A 470 -0.16 10.56 39.65
CA GLU A 470 -0.65 9.17 39.61
C GLU A 470 -2.12 9.11 39.17
N ASP A 471 -2.97 9.97 39.74
CA ASP A 471 -4.41 9.99 39.44
C ASP A 471 -4.70 10.45 38.02
N ARG A 472 -4.02 11.50 37.52
CA ARG A 472 -4.14 11.91 36.11
C ARG A 472 -3.64 10.84 35.13
N ILE A 473 -2.60 10.08 35.49
CA ILE A 473 -2.15 8.93 34.69
C ILE A 473 -3.18 7.82 34.69
N LYS A 474 -3.82 7.50 35.82
CA LYS A 474 -4.90 6.50 35.87
C LYS A 474 -6.09 6.91 35.02
N GLU A 475 -6.48 8.20 35.04
CA GLU A 475 -7.54 8.74 34.17
C GLU A 475 -7.17 8.60 32.69
N PHE A 476 -5.94 8.95 32.31
CA PHE A 476 -5.43 8.76 30.94
C PHE A 476 -5.45 7.29 30.52
N GLN A 477 -4.97 6.40 31.38
CA GLN A 477 -4.93 4.97 31.11
C GLN A 477 -6.33 4.39 30.94
N ALA A 478 -7.27 4.78 31.80
CA ALA A 478 -8.65 4.33 31.74
C ALA A 478 -9.38 4.85 30.48
N TYR A 479 -9.17 6.10 30.08
CA TYR A 479 -9.80 6.69 28.89
C TYR A 479 -9.37 6.03 27.57
N TYR A 480 -8.10 5.63 27.47
CA TYR A 480 -7.55 4.93 26.30
C TYR A 480 -7.55 3.40 26.42
N GLU A 481 -8.31 2.84 27.38
CA GLU A 481 -8.48 1.40 27.60
C GLU A 481 -7.13 0.62 27.75
N ILE A 482 -6.10 1.28 28.27
CA ILE A 482 -4.82 0.66 28.60
C ILE A 482 -4.77 0.30 30.10
N PRO A 483 -3.93 -0.66 30.54
CA PRO A 483 -3.85 -1.08 31.94
C PRO A 483 -3.65 0.10 32.90
N VAL A 484 -4.55 0.24 33.86
CA VAL A 484 -4.58 1.34 34.84
C VAL A 484 -3.55 1.10 35.95
N THR A 485 -2.27 1.21 35.60
CA THR A 485 -1.13 0.98 36.51
C THR A 485 -0.83 2.18 37.43
N GLY A 486 -1.23 3.39 37.03
CA GLY A 486 -0.80 4.64 37.66
C GLY A 486 0.69 4.95 37.48
N LYS A 487 1.37 4.35 36.49
CA LYS A 487 2.81 4.49 36.24
C LYS A 487 3.07 5.01 34.84
N ILE A 488 4.20 5.70 34.67
CA ILE A 488 4.78 5.97 33.36
C ILE A 488 5.59 4.71 33.01
N ASP A 489 4.89 3.73 32.44
CA ASP A 489 5.49 2.59 31.75
C ASP A 489 5.57 2.87 30.23
N ALA A 490 6.21 1.95 29.49
CA ALA A 490 6.41 2.10 28.06
C ALA A 490 5.08 2.23 27.28
N ARG A 491 4.06 1.43 27.62
CA ARG A 491 2.73 1.49 26.99
C ARG A 491 2.04 2.83 27.24
N THR A 492 2.13 3.35 28.45
CA THR A 492 1.57 4.65 28.82
C THR A 492 2.29 5.79 28.10
N SER A 493 3.61 5.70 27.95
CA SER A 493 4.42 6.68 27.22
C SER A 493 4.10 6.68 25.73
N LEU A 494 4.01 5.49 25.12
CA LEU A 494 3.64 5.31 23.71
C LEU A 494 2.27 5.89 23.39
N LYS A 495 1.23 5.56 24.15
CA LYS A 495 -0.12 6.12 23.89
C LYS A 495 -0.15 7.64 24.10
N LEU A 496 0.66 8.18 25.01
CA LEU A 496 0.72 9.62 25.22
C LEU A 496 1.37 10.33 24.02
N ASP A 497 2.47 9.80 23.50
CA ASP A 497 3.13 10.35 22.31
C ASP A 497 2.26 10.20 21.05
N GLU A 498 1.57 9.07 20.88
CA GLU A 498 0.61 8.84 19.79
C GLU A 498 -0.48 9.93 19.73
N VAL A 499 -1.07 10.27 20.88
CA VAL A 499 -2.08 11.31 21.00
C VAL A 499 -1.46 12.71 20.86
N TYR A 500 -0.30 12.95 21.48
CA TYR A 500 0.35 14.27 21.48
C TYR A 500 0.87 14.67 20.09
N TYR A 501 1.37 13.73 19.28
CA TYR A 501 1.87 13.96 17.92
C TYR A 501 0.83 13.65 16.82
N ASN A 502 -0.42 13.40 17.18
CA ASN A 502 -1.49 13.08 16.23
C ASN A 502 -1.60 14.16 15.12
N PRO A 503 -1.75 13.76 13.83
CA PRO A 503 -1.77 14.71 12.71
C PRO A 503 -3.02 15.61 12.66
N PHE A 504 -4.09 15.27 13.37
CA PHE A 504 -5.37 15.99 13.36
C PHE A 504 -5.47 16.98 14.53
N GLN A 505 -4.52 17.91 14.60
CA GLN A 505 -4.48 18.99 15.58
C GLN A 505 -3.97 20.29 14.95
N LEU A 506 -4.07 21.38 15.72
CA LEU A 506 -3.69 22.74 15.32
C LEU A 506 -2.37 22.82 14.52
N ASP A 507 -2.41 23.60 13.44
CA ASP A 507 -1.34 23.93 12.49
C ASP A 507 -0.84 22.78 11.59
N ASN A 508 -1.26 21.54 11.83
CA ASN A 508 -0.96 20.41 10.95
C ASN A 508 -1.80 20.41 9.66
N ARG A 509 -1.30 19.70 8.64
CA ARG A 509 -1.99 19.46 7.36
C ARG A 509 -2.11 17.97 7.07
N HIS A 510 -3.33 17.52 6.77
CA HIS A 510 -3.63 16.16 6.33
C HIS A 510 -4.83 16.14 5.38
N HIS A 511 -4.92 15.13 4.51
CA HIS A 511 -6.01 15.06 3.54
C HIS A 511 -7.35 14.66 4.17
N GLU A 512 -7.34 13.70 5.09
CA GLU A 512 -8.51 13.24 5.88
C GLU A 512 -9.18 14.34 6.73
N ILE A 513 -8.46 15.43 7.04
CA ILE A 513 -9.05 16.61 7.72
C ILE A 513 -10.24 17.19 6.91
N ASN A 514 -10.26 17.03 5.59
CA ASN A 514 -11.40 17.46 4.78
C ASN A 514 -12.71 16.76 5.20
N GLU A 515 -12.66 15.46 5.44
CA GLU A 515 -13.81 14.63 5.79
C GLU A 515 -14.27 14.91 7.23
N ILE A 516 -13.33 14.97 8.18
CA ILE A 516 -13.58 15.38 9.57
C ILE A 516 -14.33 16.73 9.61
N LYS A 517 -13.88 17.72 8.82
CA LYS A 517 -14.53 19.03 8.73
C LYS A 517 -15.91 18.99 8.08
N HIS A 518 -16.08 18.17 7.04
CA HIS A 518 -17.38 17.97 6.39
C HIS A 518 -18.38 17.42 7.40
N ASN A 519 -18.04 16.31 8.08
CA ASN A 519 -18.88 15.67 9.09
C ASN A 519 -19.23 16.63 10.25
N LEU A 520 -18.27 17.38 10.79
CA LEU A 520 -18.53 18.39 11.82
C LEU A 520 -19.49 19.51 11.35
N ASN A 521 -19.41 19.94 10.08
CA ASN A 521 -20.39 20.88 9.50
C ASN A 521 -21.80 20.25 9.41
N LEU A 522 -21.91 18.97 9.03
CA LEU A 522 -23.18 18.23 9.00
C LEU A 522 -23.81 18.14 10.40
N PHE A 523 -23.00 17.88 11.43
CA PHE A 523 -23.44 17.66 12.82
C PHE A 523 -23.81 18.94 13.59
N GLY A 524 -23.55 20.13 13.02
CA GLY A 524 -23.96 21.41 13.62
C GLY A 524 -22.81 22.31 14.08
N TYR A 525 -21.58 21.79 14.16
CA TYR A 525 -20.36 22.52 14.53
C TYR A 525 -19.81 23.33 13.35
N GLY A 526 -20.71 24.06 12.68
CA GLY A 526 -20.54 24.50 11.30
C GLY A 526 -19.62 25.70 11.06
N ARG A 527 -19.59 26.16 9.80
CA ARG A 527 -18.74 27.25 9.27
C ARG A 527 -17.25 26.90 9.21
N ILE A 528 -16.89 25.62 9.30
CA ILE A 528 -15.51 25.18 9.12
C ILE A 528 -15.21 25.13 7.62
N VAL A 529 -14.22 25.90 7.16
CA VAL A 529 -13.76 25.85 5.77
C VAL A 529 -13.04 24.53 5.52
N VAL A 530 -13.60 23.70 4.64
CA VAL A 530 -13.07 22.37 4.25
C VAL A 530 -11.78 22.55 3.46
N THR A 531 -10.66 22.27 4.13
CA THR A 531 -9.28 22.32 3.60
C THR A 531 -8.41 21.39 4.43
N SER A 532 -7.28 20.94 3.89
CA SER A 532 -6.35 20.06 4.60
C SER A 532 -5.70 20.65 5.86
N LEU A 533 -5.78 21.97 6.07
CA LEU A 533 -5.21 22.66 7.23
C LEU A 533 -6.12 22.60 8.46
N TYR A 534 -5.59 22.12 9.58
CA TYR A 534 -6.25 22.18 10.88
C TYR A 534 -6.03 23.55 11.54
N GLY A 535 -6.97 24.49 11.35
CA GLY A 535 -6.88 25.84 11.91
C GLY A 535 -7.49 25.96 13.32
N SER A 536 -7.19 27.05 14.03
CA SER A 536 -7.72 27.36 15.37
C SER A 536 -9.25 27.37 15.47
N TYR A 537 -9.96 27.77 14.39
CA TYR A 537 -11.42 27.68 14.36
C TYR A 537 -11.92 26.22 14.40
N MET A 538 -11.25 25.31 13.67
CA MET A 538 -11.55 23.88 13.71
C MET A 538 -11.23 23.29 15.09
N GLU A 539 -10.10 23.67 15.69
CA GLU A 539 -9.75 23.26 17.06
C GLU A 539 -10.85 23.66 18.06
N GLY A 540 -11.42 24.87 17.90
CA GLY A 540 -12.58 25.32 18.67
C GLY A 540 -13.82 24.45 18.45
N GLN A 541 -14.14 24.07 17.21
CA GLN A 541 -15.28 23.20 16.91
C GLN A 541 -15.09 21.77 17.45
N VAL A 542 -13.87 21.22 17.37
CA VAL A 542 -13.56 19.90 17.95
C VAL A 542 -13.63 19.95 19.48
N LYS A 543 -13.21 21.03 20.13
CA LYS A 543 -13.40 21.20 21.59
C LYS A 543 -14.88 21.29 22.00
N LEU A 544 -15.74 21.85 21.15
CA LEU A 544 -17.20 21.82 21.36
C LEU A 544 -17.74 20.39 21.21
N PHE A 545 -17.43 19.72 20.10
CA PHE A 545 -17.81 18.32 19.83
C PHE A 545 -17.39 17.39 20.97
N GLN A 546 -16.13 17.45 21.39
CA GLN A 546 -15.59 16.63 22.48
C GLN A 546 -16.40 16.84 23.77
N ARG A 547 -16.66 18.09 24.15
CA ARG A 547 -17.42 18.41 25.36
C ARG A 547 -18.86 17.89 25.29
N ASP A 548 -19.52 18.12 24.15
CA ASP A 548 -20.94 17.82 23.98
C ASP A 548 -21.19 16.30 23.84
N HIS A 549 -20.15 15.52 23.49
CA HIS A 549 -20.14 14.04 23.49
C HIS A 549 -19.42 13.38 24.69
N GLY A 550 -19.00 14.16 25.70
CA GLY A 550 -18.40 13.62 26.94
C GLY A 550 -16.97 13.08 26.80
N LEU A 551 -16.25 13.49 25.75
CA LEU A 551 -14.85 13.14 25.46
C LEU A 551 -13.87 14.07 26.18
N VAL A 552 -12.59 13.72 26.17
CA VAL A 552 -11.52 14.59 26.67
C VAL A 552 -11.40 15.84 25.79
N VAL A 553 -11.57 17.02 26.38
CA VAL A 553 -11.58 18.30 25.65
C VAL A 553 -10.15 18.82 25.46
N ASN A 554 -9.52 18.46 24.35
CA ASN A 554 -8.14 18.82 24.02
C ASN A 554 -8.01 19.52 22.64
N GLY A 555 -9.00 19.39 21.75
CA GLY A 555 -8.95 19.90 20.38
C GLY A 555 -8.06 19.12 19.42
N ILE A 556 -7.68 17.90 19.79
CA ILE A 556 -6.97 16.93 18.96
C ILE A 556 -8.01 15.90 18.53
N VAL A 557 -8.10 15.58 17.24
CA VAL A 557 -8.95 14.46 16.79
C VAL A 557 -8.15 13.17 16.92
N ASP A 558 -7.97 12.75 18.17
CA ASP A 558 -7.41 11.45 18.54
C ASP A 558 -8.33 10.30 18.09
N GLU A 559 -7.85 9.06 18.20
CA GLU A 559 -8.58 7.84 17.81
C GLU A 559 -10.02 7.79 18.37
N VAL A 560 -10.20 8.16 19.65
CA VAL A 560 -11.51 8.15 20.31
C VAL A 560 -12.42 9.23 19.72
N THR A 561 -11.90 10.43 19.49
CA THR A 561 -12.63 11.54 18.86
C THR A 561 -12.96 11.23 17.40
N TYR A 562 -12.04 10.64 16.65
CA TYR A 562 -12.21 10.25 15.24
C TYR A 562 -13.28 9.18 15.08
N ASN A 563 -13.17 8.09 15.85
CA ASN A 563 -14.17 7.02 15.86
C ASN A 563 -15.55 7.59 16.21
N LYS A 564 -15.64 8.49 17.21
CA LYS A 564 -16.93 9.07 17.56
C LYS A 564 -17.53 9.99 16.49
N ILE A 565 -16.70 10.64 15.68
CA ILE A 565 -17.16 11.39 14.50
C ILE A 565 -17.74 10.44 13.45
N ASN A 566 -17.07 9.31 13.21
CA ASN A 566 -17.50 8.34 12.20
C ASN A 566 -18.76 7.56 12.64
N ASP A 567 -18.85 7.12 13.90
CA ASP A 567 -20.07 6.51 14.45
C ASP A 567 -21.30 7.40 14.20
N ILE A 568 -21.16 8.71 14.43
CA ILE A 568 -22.26 9.67 14.23
C ILE A 568 -22.56 9.89 12.74
N ALA A 569 -21.54 9.81 11.87
CA ALA A 569 -21.75 9.85 10.43
C ALA A 569 -22.59 8.64 9.98
N ASP A 570 -22.15 7.44 10.32
CA ASP A 570 -22.77 6.17 9.91
C ASP A 570 -24.16 5.95 10.54
N GLU A 571 -24.39 6.39 11.78
CA GLU A 571 -25.67 6.21 12.47
C GLU A 571 -26.74 7.26 12.09
N LYS A 572 -26.34 8.48 11.70
CA LYS A 572 -27.27 9.62 11.57
C LYS A 572 -27.28 10.34 10.23
N VAL A 573 -26.20 10.34 9.45
CA VAL A 573 -26.14 11.14 8.23
C VAL A 573 -26.99 10.50 7.13
N VAL A 574 -27.90 11.29 6.57
CA VAL A 574 -28.71 10.91 5.41
C VAL A 574 -28.14 11.59 4.18
N LYS A 575 -27.65 10.80 3.23
CA LYS A 575 -27.18 11.24 1.91
C LYS A 575 -28.38 11.40 0.96
N ILE A 576 -28.79 12.63 0.68
CA ILE A 576 -29.91 12.92 -0.24
C ILE A 576 -29.35 13.41 -1.58
N PHE A 577 -29.69 12.68 -2.65
CA PHE A 577 -29.35 13.05 -4.02
C PHE A 577 -30.54 13.74 -4.71
N LEU A 578 -30.35 14.99 -5.14
CA LEU A 578 -31.35 15.77 -5.85
C LEU A 578 -31.05 15.78 -7.36
N ASP A 579 -32.04 15.46 -8.18
CA ASP A 579 -31.90 15.43 -9.64
C ASP A 579 -32.86 16.45 -10.29
N PRO A 580 -32.40 17.68 -10.60
CA PRO A 580 -33.19 18.60 -11.39
C PRO A 580 -33.26 18.09 -12.84
N GLY A 581 -34.47 17.76 -13.29
CA GLY A 581 -34.73 17.22 -14.62
C GLY A 581 -34.15 18.06 -15.76
N HIS A 582 -33.89 17.44 -16.91
CA HIS A 582 -33.43 18.13 -18.13
C HIS A 582 -32.11 18.90 -17.94
N GLY A 583 -31.86 19.97 -18.71
CA GLY A 583 -30.68 20.84 -18.59
C GLY A 583 -29.91 21.01 -19.90
N GLY A 584 -29.20 22.13 -20.05
CA GLY A 584 -28.39 22.45 -21.22
C GLY A 584 -29.22 22.42 -22.52
N ARG A 585 -28.92 21.44 -23.38
CA ARG A 585 -29.58 21.21 -24.69
C ARG A 585 -31.03 20.69 -24.59
N ASP A 586 -31.43 20.16 -23.44
CA ASP A 586 -32.78 19.66 -23.20
C ASP A 586 -33.56 20.69 -22.34
N PRO A 587 -34.58 21.36 -22.89
CA PRO A 587 -35.38 22.34 -22.15
C PRO A 587 -36.42 21.70 -21.21
N GLY A 588 -36.75 20.42 -21.41
CA GLY A 588 -37.96 19.81 -20.85
C GLY A 588 -39.24 20.40 -21.42
N GLY A 589 -40.32 20.36 -20.64
CA GLY A 589 -41.57 21.04 -20.94
C GLY A 589 -41.38 22.55 -21.15
N GLN A 590 -42.17 23.12 -22.06
CA GLN A 590 -42.11 24.55 -22.39
C GLN A 590 -43.52 25.16 -22.38
N GLY A 591 -43.65 26.34 -21.77
CA GLY A 591 -44.93 27.03 -21.70
C GLY A 591 -44.77 28.52 -21.41
N TYR A 592 -45.44 29.36 -22.19
CA TYR A 592 -45.47 30.83 -22.06
C TYR A 592 -44.10 31.51 -21.85
N GLY A 593 -43.02 30.94 -22.40
CA GLY A 593 -41.65 31.45 -22.24
C GLY A 593 -40.96 31.07 -20.92
N LEU A 594 -41.38 29.98 -20.27
CA LEU A 594 -40.57 29.22 -19.31
C LEU A 594 -40.11 27.91 -19.96
N ASN A 595 -38.91 27.46 -19.60
CA ASN A 595 -38.47 26.06 -19.79
C ASN A 595 -38.47 25.37 -18.43
N GLU A 596 -38.86 24.11 -18.40
CA GLU A 596 -38.84 23.27 -17.21
C GLU A 596 -37.44 23.22 -16.58
N LYS A 597 -36.39 23.03 -17.39
CA LYS A 597 -35.00 22.95 -16.92
C LYS A 597 -34.56 24.11 -16.01
N ASP A 598 -35.10 25.30 -16.23
CA ASP A 598 -34.77 26.53 -15.50
C ASP A 598 -35.58 26.62 -14.20
N VAL A 599 -36.85 26.18 -14.25
CA VAL A 599 -37.78 26.13 -13.12
C VAL A 599 -37.31 25.09 -12.10
N VAL A 600 -37.00 23.87 -12.53
CA VAL A 600 -36.65 22.76 -11.63
C VAL A 600 -35.27 22.95 -11.00
N LEU A 601 -34.31 23.57 -11.71
CA LEU A 601 -33.00 23.89 -11.16
C LEU A 601 -33.12 24.91 -10.01
N ASP A 602 -33.90 25.97 -10.20
CA ASP A 602 -34.13 26.99 -9.17
C ASP A 602 -34.85 26.41 -7.93
N ILE A 603 -35.84 25.54 -8.11
CA ILE A 603 -36.48 24.83 -6.99
C ILE A 603 -35.47 23.92 -6.27
N ALA A 604 -34.69 23.14 -7.01
CA ALA A 604 -33.75 22.19 -6.44
C ALA A 604 -32.58 22.84 -5.68
N LEU A 605 -32.05 23.95 -6.19
CA LEU A 605 -31.01 24.74 -5.50
C LEU A 605 -31.54 25.32 -4.18
N LYS A 606 -32.77 25.85 -4.19
CA LYS A 606 -33.44 26.35 -2.97
C LYS A 606 -33.75 25.22 -1.98
N LEU A 607 -34.13 24.05 -2.47
CA LEU A 607 -34.35 22.85 -1.65
C LEU A 607 -33.04 22.39 -0.98
N ALA A 608 -31.94 22.36 -1.73
CA ALA A 608 -30.62 22.01 -1.19
C ALA A 608 -30.18 23.00 -0.09
N ASP A 609 -30.29 24.30 -0.37
CA ASP A 609 -29.97 25.39 0.57
C ASP A 609 -30.82 25.31 1.84
N ASN A 610 -32.12 25.03 1.71
CA ASN A 610 -33.02 24.83 2.84
C ASN A 610 -32.66 23.61 3.68
N LEU A 611 -32.40 22.45 3.07
CA LEU A 611 -32.00 21.22 3.76
C LEU A 611 -30.72 21.46 4.58
N GLN A 612 -29.68 22.02 3.95
CA GLN A 612 -28.40 22.30 4.62
C GLN A 612 -28.53 23.34 5.76
N LYS A 613 -29.33 24.40 5.58
CA LYS A 613 -29.49 25.45 6.60
C LYS A 613 -30.41 25.08 7.76
N GLN A 614 -31.45 24.28 7.49
CA GLN A 614 -32.52 24.04 8.48
C GLN A 614 -32.37 22.72 9.22
N TYR A 615 -31.60 21.75 8.70
CA TYR A 615 -31.47 20.41 9.27
C TYR A 615 -30.02 19.97 9.49
N LEU A 616 -29.80 19.22 10.57
CA LEU A 616 -28.56 18.51 10.90
C LEU A 616 -28.51 17.17 10.16
N TYR A 617 -27.30 16.61 10.03
CA TYR A 617 -27.07 15.26 9.49
C TYR A 617 -27.60 15.03 8.06
N VAL A 618 -27.66 16.07 7.23
CA VAL A 618 -28.04 15.96 5.81
C VAL A 618 -26.84 16.25 4.92
N ASP A 619 -26.31 15.22 4.27
CA ASP A 619 -25.33 15.40 3.19
C ASP A 619 -26.06 15.44 1.84
N LEU A 620 -25.59 16.27 0.91
CA LEU A 620 -26.26 16.53 -0.37
C LEU A 620 -25.32 16.40 -1.57
N LYS A 621 -25.82 15.74 -2.61
CA LYS A 621 -25.31 15.92 -3.98
C LYS A 621 -26.45 16.20 -4.95
N MET A 622 -26.07 16.76 -6.09
CA MET A 622 -27.00 17.04 -7.18
C MET A 622 -26.45 16.49 -8.50
N SER A 623 -27.32 16.01 -9.40
CA SER A 623 -26.89 15.69 -10.77
C SER A 623 -26.36 16.95 -11.48
N ARG A 624 -27.04 18.08 -11.25
CA ARG A 624 -26.64 19.41 -11.69
C ARG A 624 -27.02 20.51 -10.70
N ASP A 625 -26.12 21.46 -10.55
CA ASP A 625 -26.22 22.72 -9.82
C ASP A 625 -26.25 23.95 -10.77
N THR A 626 -26.16 23.67 -12.07
CA THR A 626 -25.96 24.61 -13.17
C THR A 626 -26.77 24.17 -14.39
N ASP A 627 -26.89 25.04 -15.41
CA ASP A 627 -27.55 24.68 -16.68
C ASP A 627 -26.64 23.83 -17.57
N ARG A 628 -26.42 22.58 -17.15
CA ARG A 628 -25.72 21.54 -17.92
C ARG A 628 -26.64 20.38 -18.23
N PHE A 629 -26.45 19.76 -19.39
CA PHE A 629 -27.13 18.52 -19.75
C PHE A 629 -26.41 17.33 -19.12
N ILE A 630 -27.17 16.40 -18.52
CA ILE A 630 -26.68 15.12 -17.98
C ILE A 630 -27.55 14.00 -18.56
N GLU A 631 -26.92 12.95 -19.09
CA GLU A 631 -27.63 11.79 -19.66
C GLU A 631 -28.46 11.07 -18.59
N LEU A 632 -29.55 10.40 -18.99
CA LEU A 632 -30.51 9.78 -18.06
C LEU A 632 -29.90 8.66 -17.20
N GLU A 633 -28.91 7.95 -17.72
CA GLU A 633 -28.22 6.87 -17.00
C GLU A 633 -27.18 7.41 -16.02
N ASP A 634 -26.46 8.47 -16.41
CA ASP A 634 -25.47 9.15 -15.56
C ASP A 634 -26.11 9.71 -14.27
N ARG A 635 -27.34 10.22 -14.33
CA ARG A 635 -28.09 10.71 -13.14
C ARG A 635 -28.22 9.64 -12.06
N SER A 636 -28.68 8.46 -12.46
CA SER A 636 -28.76 7.29 -11.56
C SER A 636 -27.39 6.80 -11.13
N LYS A 637 -26.40 6.79 -12.04
CA LYS A 637 -25.03 6.37 -11.73
C LYS A 637 -24.38 7.27 -10.69
N MET A 638 -24.50 8.59 -10.79
CA MET A 638 -23.98 9.55 -9.82
C MET A 638 -24.55 9.36 -8.41
N ALA A 639 -25.83 8.96 -8.30
CA ALA A 639 -26.47 8.65 -7.03
C ALA A 639 -26.00 7.31 -6.46
N ASN A 640 -25.85 6.29 -7.31
CA ASN A 640 -25.38 4.96 -6.93
C ASN A 640 -23.90 4.98 -6.50
N ASP A 641 -23.03 5.65 -7.28
CA ASP A 641 -21.59 5.77 -7.04
C ASP A 641 -21.26 6.54 -5.74
N TRP A 642 -22.19 7.34 -5.23
CA TRP A 642 -22.07 8.04 -3.94
C TRP A 642 -22.81 7.32 -2.80
N GLU A 643 -23.52 6.23 -3.11
CA GLU A 643 -24.30 5.45 -2.15
C GLU A 643 -25.32 6.33 -1.41
N ALA A 644 -26.13 7.09 -2.17
CA ALA A 644 -27.18 7.93 -1.59
C ALA A 644 -28.27 7.09 -0.90
N ASP A 645 -28.80 7.56 0.23
CA ASP A 645 -29.95 6.96 0.93
C ASP A 645 -31.28 7.32 0.27
N PHE A 646 -31.31 8.43 -0.47
CA PHE A 646 -32.51 8.90 -1.16
C PHE A 646 -32.18 9.54 -2.51
N PHE A 647 -33.05 9.28 -3.49
CA PHE A 647 -33.01 9.96 -4.78
C PHE A 647 -34.33 10.68 -5.03
N LEU A 648 -34.26 12.00 -5.27
CA LEU A 648 -35.41 12.83 -5.62
C LEU A 648 -35.19 13.53 -6.97
N SER A 649 -35.88 13.07 -8.00
CA SER A 649 -35.94 13.76 -9.29
C SER A 649 -37.06 14.81 -9.32
N ILE A 650 -36.78 15.97 -9.88
CA ILE A 650 -37.61 17.18 -9.75
C ILE A 650 -37.97 17.69 -11.16
N HIS A 651 -39.28 17.70 -11.44
CA HIS A 651 -39.88 17.95 -12.75
C HIS A 651 -41.13 18.84 -12.68
N THR A 652 -41.60 19.32 -13.83
CA THR A 652 -42.90 19.99 -14.01
C THR A 652 -43.64 19.41 -15.20
N ASN A 653 -44.92 19.06 -15.03
CA ASN A 653 -45.71 18.47 -16.10
C ASN A 653 -45.83 19.37 -17.35
N ALA A 654 -46.08 18.76 -18.51
CA ALA A 654 -46.62 19.44 -19.70
C ALA A 654 -47.59 18.50 -20.45
N HIS A 655 -48.65 19.01 -21.09
CA HIS A 655 -49.55 18.15 -21.86
C HIS A 655 -50.30 18.84 -23.02
N ASN A 656 -51.28 19.69 -22.72
CA ASN A 656 -52.21 20.28 -23.69
C ASN A 656 -52.68 21.70 -23.34
N GLY A 657 -52.01 22.35 -22.39
CA GLY A 657 -52.32 23.67 -21.84
C GLY A 657 -53.57 23.80 -20.96
N THR A 658 -54.29 22.70 -20.70
CA THR A 658 -55.50 22.70 -19.84
C THR A 658 -55.42 21.75 -18.65
N ALA A 659 -54.57 20.73 -18.72
CA ALA A 659 -54.26 19.88 -17.57
C ALA A 659 -53.63 20.70 -16.43
N SER A 660 -53.86 20.29 -15.18
CA SER A 660 -53.38 20.96 -13.97
C SER A 660 -53.28 19.98 -12.80
N GLY A 661 -52.50 20.35 -11.79
CA GLY A 661 -52.28 19.60 -10.55
C GLY A 661 -50.87 19.02 -10.38
N PHE A 662 -50.71 18.20 -9.34
CA PHE A 662 -49.44 17.62 -8.88
C PHE A 662 -49.50 16.10 -8.82
N GLU A 663 -48.41 15.43 -9.16
CA GLU A 663 -48.27 13.98 -9.08
C GLU A 663 -46.85 13.57 -8.69
N THR A 664 -46.72 12.34 -8.17
CA THR A 664 -45.40 11.78 -7.83
C THR A 664 -45.29 10.36 -8.35
N PHE A 665 -44.08 9.96 -8.73
CA PHE A 665 -43.81 8.66 -9.34
C PHE A 665 -42.72 7.89 -8.59
N ILE A 666 -42.96 6.60 -8.40
CA ILE A 666 -41.95 5.60 -8.03
C ILE A 666 -41.82 4.57 -9.15
N HIS A 667 -40.79 3.72 -9.13
CA HIS A 667 -40.64 2.70 -10.16
C HIS A 667 -41.85 1.74 -10.20
N SER A 668 -42.25 1.30 -11.39
CA SER A 668 -43.37 0.37 -11.60
C SER A 668 -43.03 -1.12 -11.37
N GLY A 669 -41.74 -1.48 -11.29
CA GLY A 669 -41.27 -2.85 -11.09
C GLY A 669 -41.32 -3.31 -9.63
N ASN A 670 -40.30 -4.04 -9.17
CA ASN A 670 -40.17 -4.37 -7.75
C ASN A 670 -39.51 -3.21 -6.99
N ILE A 671 -40.03 -2.89 -5.80
CA ILE A 671 -39.55 -1.78 -4.96
C ILE A 671 -39.72 -2.11 -3.47
N SER A 672 -38.88 -1.52 -2.62
CA SER A 672 -38.94 -1.69 -1.17
C SER A 672 -40.24 -1.13 -0.57
N LYS A 673 -40.59 -1.58 0.65
CA LYS A 673 -41.68 -0.99 1.43
C LYS A 673 -41.40 0.50 1.67
N GLU A 674 -40.17 0.80 2.05
CA GLU A 674 -39.65 2.14 2.28
C GLU A 674 -39.90 3.10 1.10
N THR A 675 -39.62 2.73 -0.15
CA THR A 675 -39.92 3.58 -1.32
C THR A 675 -41.40 3.99 -1.40
N ARG A 676 -42.31 3.08 -1.02
CA ARG A 676 -43.76 3.37 -0.99
C ARG A 676 -44.13 4.29 0.17
N ASP A 677 -43.56 4.05 1.36
CA ASP A 677 -43.80 4.86 2.55
C ASP A 677 -43.26 6.29 2.36
N ARG A 678 -42.04 6.44 1.82
CA ARG A 678 -41.43 7.74 1.48
C ARG A 678 -42.26 8.49 0.44
N GLN A 679 -42.73 7.83 -0.63
CA GLN A 679 -43.68 8.44 -1.57
C GLN A 679 -44.95 8.89 -0.85
N LEU A 680 -45.53 8.07 0.03
CA LEU A 680 -46.77 8.38 0.73
C LEU A 680 -46.62 9.64 1.61
N THR A 681 -45.59 9.70 2.45
CA THR A 681 -45.31 10.84 3.32
C THR A 681 -45.03 12.10 2.50
N ILE A 682 -44.07 12.05 1.57
CA ILE A 682 -43.63 13.23 0.81
C ILE A 682 -44.77 13.80 -0.03
N HIS A 683 -45.49 12.94 -0.77
CA HIS A 683 -46.61 13.38 -1.59
C HIS A 683 -47.74 13.98 -0.75
N ASN A 684 -48.12 13.34 0.36
CA ASN A 684 -49.22 13.83 1.19
C ASN A 684 -48.85 15.16 1.85
N TYR A 685 -47.61 15.32 2.31
CA TYR A 685 -47.14 16.57 2.89
C TYR A 685 -47.19 17.72 1.87
N ILE A 686 -46.66 17.48 0.67
CA ILE A 686 -46.68 18.49 -0.39
C ILE A 686 -48.13 18.81 -0.79
N MET A 687 -49.01 17.83 -1.02
CA MET A 687 -50.40 18.10 -1.40
C MET A 687 -51.23 18.79 -0.30
N ASN A 688 -50.97 18.54 0.98
CA ASN A 688 -51.67 19.22 2.06
C ASN A 688 -51.33 20.73 2.14
N ASN A 689 -50.18 21.12 1.60
CA ASN A 689 -49.72 22.52 1.57
C ASN A 689 -49.92 23.17 0.18
N LEU A 690 -49.85 22.38 -0.90
CA LEU A 690 -50.07 22.83 -2.26
C LEU A 690 -51.56 23.06 -2.55
N SER A 691 -51.94 24.30 -2.79
CA SER A 691 -53.24 24.63 -3.40
C SER A 691 -53.29 24.14 -4.86
N GLY A 692 -53.89 22.97 -5.10
CA GLY A 692 -53.97 22.38 -6.44
C GLY A 692 -54.82 21.11 -6.50
N ILE A 693 -54.79 20.41 -7.64
CA ILE A 693 -55.43 19.11 -7.83
C ILE A 693 -54.43 17.99 -7.49
N ASP A 694 -54.78 17.11 -6.56
CA ASP A 694 -54.06 15.84 -6.37
C ASP A 694 -54.34 14.92 -7.57
N ARG A 695 -53.31 14.61 -8.35
CA ARG A 695 -53.36 13.70 -9.50
C ARG A 695 -52.82 12.29 -9.16
N GLY A 696 -52.42 12.09 -7.91
CA GLY A 696 -52.16 10.80 -7.30
C GLY A 696 -50.69 10.42 -7.17
N LYS A 697 -50.49 9.42 -6.31
CA LYS A 697 -49.25 8.66 -6.14
C LYS A 697 -49.20 7.57 -7.21
N LYS A 698 -48.33 7.74 -8.21
CA LYS A 698 -48.25 6.92 -9.42
C LYS A 698 -47.01 6.05 -9.44
N ARG A 699 -46.98 5.12 -10.40
CA ARG A 699 -45.83 4.26 -10.69
C ARG A 699 -45.52 4.31 -12.19
N ALA A 700 -44.25 4.47 -12.55
CA ALA A 700 -43.80 4.55 -13.95
C ALA A 700 -42.44 3.87 -14.15
N ASN A 701 -42.09 3.56 -15.40
CA ASN A 701 -40.82 2.93 -15.75
C ASN A 701 -39.76 3.97 -16.20
N PHE A 702 -39.69 5.11 -15.51
CA PHE A 702 -38.69 6.15 -15.79
C PHE A 702 -37.28 5.64 -15.51
N SER A 703 -36.29 6.07 -16.33
CA SER A 703 -34.94 5.54 -16.27
C SER A 703 -34.27 5.80 -14.93
N VAL A 704 -34.35 7.05 -14.44
CA VAL A 704 -33.77 7.46 -13.16
C VAL A 704 -34.33 6.67 -11.98
N LEU A 705 -35.64 6.32 -12.00
CA LEU A 705 -36.28 5.54 -10.93
C LEU A 705 -35.99 4.03 -11.01
N ARG A 706 -35.68 3.51 -12.21
CA ARG A 706 -35.38 2.09 -12.43
C ARG A 706 -33.92 1.76 -12.12
N ASN A 707 -33.02 2.69 -12.41
CA ASN A 707 -31.58 2.45 -12.42
C ASN A 707 -30.89 2.87 -11.10
N THR A 708 -31.60 3.54 -10.18
CA THR A 708 -31.15 3.83 -8.82
C THR A 708 -31.22 2.60 -7.90
N SER A 709 -30.22 2.41 -7.04
CA SER A 709 -30.19 1.33 -6.04
C SER A 709 -30.95 1.65 -4.75
N MET A 710 -31.14 2.92 -4.44
CA MET A 710 -31.79 3.43 -3.22
C MET A 710 -33.28 3.78 -3.44
N PRO A 711 -34.05 4.05 -2.37
CA PRO A 711 -35.40 4.59 -2.48
C PRO A 711 -35.44 5.86 -3.35
N ALA A 712 -36.18 5.78 -4.46
CA ALA A 712 -36.24 6.82 -5.47
C ALA A 712 -37.67 7.33 -5.72
N LEU A 713 -37.80 8.66 -5.79
CA LEU A 713 -39.04 9.38 -6.06
C LEU A 713 -38.81 10.40 -7.18
N LEU A 714 -39.79 10.56 -8.07
CA LEU A 714 -39.86 11.70 -8.99
C LEU A 714 -41.09 12.53 -8.63
N VAL A 715 -40.90 13.84 -8.50
CA VAL A 715 -41.98 14.81 -8.26
C VAL A 715 -42.24 15.55 -9.56
N GLU A 716 -43.48 15.45 -10.03
CA GLU A 716 -44.02 16.35 -11.05
C GLU A 716 -44.84 17.43 -10.35
N TYR A 717 -44.33 18.67 -10.33
CA TYR A 717 -45.14 19.80 -9.92
C TYR A 717 -46.20 20.15 -10.99
N LEU A 718 -46.74 21.36 -10.85
CA LEU A 718 -47.74 21.97 -11.71
C LEU A 718 -47.39 21.90 -13.21
N PHE A 719 -48.39 22.08 -14.07
CA PHE A 719 -48.24 22.04 -15.53
C PHE A 719 -47.67 23.35 -16.07
N ILE A 720 -46.48 23.29 -16.66
CA ILE A 720 -45.77 24.46 -17.19
C ILE A 720 -46.50 25.07 -18.41
N ASP A 721 -47.26 24.28 -19.15
CA ASP A 721 -48.06 24.70 -20.30
C ASP A 721 -49.47 25.18 -19.93
N ASN A 722 -49.90 25.04 -18.68
CA ASN A 722 -51.16 25.60 -18.19
C ASN A 722 -50.98 27.07 -17.78
N TYR A 723 -51.83 27.98 -18.29
CA TYR A 723 -51.66 29.42 -18.07
C TYR A 723 -51.65 29.84 -16.58
N ALA A 724 -52.55 29.30 -15.77
CA ALA A 724 -52.67 29.68 -14.35
C ALA A 724 -51.48 29.16 -13.54
N GLU A 725 -51.08 27.91 -13.79
CA GLU A 725 -49.96 27.27 -13.10
C GLU A 725 -48.59 27.80 -13.58
N ASN A 726 -48.45 28.18 -14.84
CA ASN A 726 -47.26 28.87 -15.35
C ASN A 726 -47.01 30.21 -14.64
N LEU A 727 -48.06 30.97 -14.32
CA LEU A 727 -47.93 32.21 -13.54
C LEU A 727 -47.41 31.94 -12.13
N LEU A 728 -47.77 30.81 -11.51
CA LEU A 728 -47.22 30.37 -10.24
C LEU A 728 -45.73 29.96 -10.40
N LEU A 729 -45.41 29.08 -11.35
CA LEU A 729 -44.04 28.62 -11.60
C LEU A 729 -43.08 29.76 -11.99
N ARG A 730 -43.57 30.80 -12.67
CA ARG A 730 -42.80 32.02 -12.97
C ARG A 730 -42.34 32.74 -11.72
N SER A 731 -43.18 32.77 -10.68
CA SER A 731 -42.90 33.47 -9.42
C SER A 731 -41.75 32.79 -8.67
N SER A 732 -40.65 33.52 -8.46
CA SER A 732 -39.51 33.03 -7.69
C SER A 732 -39.90 32.72 -6.23
N SER A 733 -40.82 33.49 -5.63
CA SER A 733 -41.32 33.23 -4.27
C SER A 733 -42.17 31.97 -4.18
N TYR A 734 -42.94 31.64 -5.23
CA TYR A 734 -43.69 30.38 -5.28
C TYR A 734 -42.75 29.19 -5.49
N ARG A 735 -41.70 29.32 -6.31
CA ARG A 735 -40.63 28.31 -6.40
C ARG A 735 -39.89 28.11 -5.06
N SER A 736 -39.64 29.18 -4.30
CA SER A 736 -39.12 29.07 -2.93
C SER A 736 -40.10 28.39 -1.98
N TYR A 737 -41.41 28.59 -2.16
CA TYR A 737 -42.44 27.89 -1.39
C TYR A 737 -42.48 26.39 -1.72
N LEU A 738 -42.45 26.01 -3.00
CA LEU A 738 -42.33 24.61 -3.43
C LEU A 738 -41.08 23.93 -2.85
N ALA A 739 -39.94 24.63 -2.86
CA ALA A 739 -38.72 24.16 -2.21
C ALA A 739 -38.89 23.97 -0.70
N GLN A 740 -39.48 24.93 0.02
CA GLN A 740 -39.70 24.83 1.47
C GLN A 740 -40.60 23.64 1.85
N ILE A 741 -41.78 23.51 1.23
CA ILE A 741 -42.70 22.41 1.56
C ILE A 741 -42.12 21.03 1.20
N THR A 742 -41.22 20.98 0.21
CA THR A 742 -40.49 19.76 -0.15
C THR A 742 -39.35 19.46 0.83
N THR A 743 -38.69 20.50 1.36
CA THR A 743 -37.70 20.37 2.44
C THR A 743 -38.36 19.72 3.66
N GLU A 744 -39.52 20.24 4.06
CA GLU A 744 -40.28 19.79 5.22
C GLU A 744 -40.86 18.38 5.01
N ALA A 745 -41.33 18.07 3.79
CA ALA A 745 -41.79 16.74 3.40
C ALA A 745 -40.69 15.66 3.48
N ILE A 746 -39.48 15.98 3.02
CA ILE A 746 -38.31 15.11 3.15
C ILE A 746 -37.94 14.95 4.62
N ALA A 747 -37.92 16.05 5.38
CA ALA A 747 -37.58 16.03 6.80
C ALA A 747 -38.56 15.19 7.63
N GLU A 748 -39.86 15.27 7.39
CA GLU A 748 -40.86 14.39 8.01
C GLU A 748 -40.64 12.93 7.58
N SER A 749 -40.32 12.68 6.31
CA SER A 749 -40.08 11.32 5.81
C SER A 749 -38.82 10.65 6.38
N PHE A 750 -37.82 11.41 6.84
CA PHE A 750 -36.58 10.89 7.42
C PHE A 750 -36.46 11.11 8.93
N GLY A 751 -37.36 11.88 9.55
CA GLY A 751 -37.25 12.26 10.96
C GLY A 751 -36.10 13.22 11.24
N LEU A 752 -35.73 14.08 10.28
CA LEU A 752 -34.53 14.92 10.35
C LEU A 752 -34.58 15.91 11.51
N GLU A 753 -33.47 16.02 12.24
CA GLU A 753 -33.29 16.95 13.35
C GLU A 753 -33.06 18.38 12.82
N ARG A 754 -33.80 19.38 13.33
CA ARG A 754 -33.58 20.79 12.97
C ARG A 754 -32.32 21.34 13.64
N ARG A 755 -31.63 22.28 12.97
CA ARG A 755 -30.49 23.04 13.52
C ARG A 755 -30.91 24.05 14.58
#